data_AF-Q18581-F1
#
_entry.id   AF-Q18581-F1
#
_cell.length_a   1.000
_cell.length_b   1.000
_cell.length_c   1.000
_cell.angle_alpha   90.00
_cell.angle_beta   90.00
_cell.angle_gamma   90.00
#
_symmetry.space_group_name_H-M   'P 1'
#
loop_
_entity.id
_entity.type
_entity.pdbx_description
1 polymer ?
#
loop_
_entity_poly.entity_id
_entity_poly.type
_entity_poly.pdbx_seq_one_letter_code
_entity_poly.pdbx_strand_id
1 'polypeptide(L)'
;MKFHILLLLLVGACLPVFTQEIKPKPELLPADEAPKDPEAVFSEGEPFELTDALDTPKNGSVPVPEPEPKPEPEPEPEPKPEPEPSPTPEPEPAIKFDNIESEDYGDVAETAASTQPDELNTEVIEQLVDTFLNTGSIASNKTNKGPVFANPVAQALVNSSNYWKTDNLQAPGSIKDEEKLRSWLAGYEAEAIKVLREVALSGWRYFNDASPSLKLALDEAENVLTMFVRSTSMQAKQFDMASVTDEKVMRQLGYVSFEGMSALAPSRFADYSQAQAALNRDSKDSTICDKDVPPPCALQKIDMDSIFRNEKDASRLQHLWVSYVTAIAKSKPSYNNIITISNEGAKLNGFANGGAMWRSAFDMSSKVHKAEFDLNKQIDKIYSTIQPFYQLLHAYMRRQLAGIYSNPVGLSKDGPIPAHLFGSLDGGDWSAHYEQTKPFEEESETPEAMLSAFNTQNYTTKKMFVTAYRYFKSAGFPHLPKSYWTSSIFARVWSKDMICHPAAALDMRAPNDFRVKACAQLGEPDFEQAHSLLVQTYYQYLYKDQSLLFREQASPVITDAIANAFAHLSTNPHYLYSQKLVPSEHLDIKDSVIINKLYKESLESFTKLPFTIAADNWRYELFDGTVPKNKLNDRWWEIRNKYEGVRSPQPYNTSNLDALIHNSVSQVHSPATRTLISYVLKFQILKALCPEGTILSEGCILSEDTTEKLRETMKLGSSITWLKALEMISGKGELDAQPLLEYYEPLINWLRNTNEIDQVVVGWDGEGTPFTVEEIPKTRQPGDGGNGLPSEDRVAFPGGECVNGQECLLDSHCNGTICVCNDGLYTLEIGNTFNCVPGNPADSGFGDGKGGLVIGLFNNEVTTPEPSAEPEPTAKTTTKMPPRVRAATSPFSLYLTVLLIIYFAL
;
A
#
# COMPACT_ATOMS: atom_id res chain seq x y z
N MET A 1 33.64 -4.53 -8.55
CA MET A 1 33.87 -4.42 -7.09
C MET A 1 32.83 -3.47 -6.50
N LYS A 2 31.56 -3.78 -6.80
CA LYS A 2 30.40 -3.60 -5.92
C LYS A 2 29.92 -2.22 -5.42
N PHE A 3 28.94 -1.69 -6.17
CA PHE A 3 27.64 -1.10 -5.76
C PHE A 3 27.59 0.23 -4.96
N HIS A 4 26.90 1.22 -5.52
CA HIS A 4 26.44 2.47 -4.88
C HIS A 4 25.02 2.85 -5.34
N ILE A 5 24.11 3.17 -4.42
CA ILE A 5 23.34 4.44 -4.31
C ILE A 5 22.80 4.44 -2.87
N LEU A 6 23.28 5.37 -2.03
CA LEU A 6 22.69 5.57 -0.69
C LEU A 6 22.88 6.99 -0.14
N LEU A 7 24.12 7.43 0.05
CA LEU A 7 24.46 8.62 0.86
C LEU A 7 23.89 9.96 0.34
N LEU A 8 23.40 10.03 -0.90
CA LEU A 8 22.91 11.25 -1.55
C LEU A 8 21.48 11.18 -2.06
N LEU A 9 20.80 10.04 -1.92
CA LEU A 9 19.37 10.09 -1.65
C LEU A 9 19.12 10.47 -0.18
N LEU A 10 20.07 10.21 0.74
CA LEU A 10 19.96 10.57 2.16
C LEU A 10 19.91 12.07 2.47
N VAL A 11 20.34 12.98 1.59
CA VAL A 11 20.04 14.44 1.76
C VAL A 11 18.54 14.72 1.57
N GLY A 12 17.81 13.81 0.94
CA GLY A 12 16.34 13.77 0.87
C GLY A 12 15.76 12.46 1.39
N ALA A 13 16.43 11.80 2.34
CA ALA A 13 15.95 10.60 3.04
C ALA A 13 16.42 10.49 4.51
N CYS A 14 17.24 11.43 5.03
CA CYS A 14 17.34 11.67 6.48
C CYS A 14 15.96 11.96 7.07
N LEU A 15 15.10 12.66 6.30
CA LEU A 15 13.72 12.22 6.06
C LEU A 15 13.41 12.34 4.56
N PRO A 16 12.44 11.57 4.01
CA PRO A 16 11.96 11.75 2.64
C PRO A 16 11.53 13.21 2.37
N VAL A 17 11.77 13.71 1.15
CA VAL A 17 11.40 15.08 0.77
C VAL A 17 9.88 15.24 0.74
N PHE A 18 9.30 15.73 1.84
CA PHE A 18 7.86 15.83 2.02
C PHE A 18 7.23 17.04 1.32
N THR A 19 6.95 16.89 0.03
CA THR A 19 5.79 17.56 -0.58
C THR A 19 4.50 16.84 -0.18
N GLN A 20 4.12 16.92 1.10
CA GLN A 20 2.80 16.49 1.52
C GLN A 20 1.75 17.51 1.06
N GLU A 21 0.68 17.01 0.45
CA GLU A 21 -0.57 17.76 0.36
C GLU A 21 -1.16 17.88 1.76
N ILE A 22 -1.28 19.12 2.25
CA ILE A 22 -2.03 19.42 3.46
C ILE A 22 -3.51 19.19 3.12
N LYS A 23 -4.01 17.97 3.35
CA LYS A 23 -5.45 17.69 3.31
C LYS A 23 -6.14 18.70 4.24
N PRO A 24 -7.14 19.47 3.78
CA PRO A 24 -7.82 20.43 4.64
C PRO A 24 -8.44 19.70 5.82
N LYS A 25 -8.22 20.25 7.02
CA LYS A 25 -8.80 19.73 8.27
C LYS A 25 -10.32 19.65 8.12
N PRO A 26 -10.98 18.52 8.41
CA PRO A 26 -12.43 18.44 8.44
C PRO A 26 -13.02 19.55 9.33
N GLU A 27 -14.04 20.24 8.84
CA GLU A 27 -14.68 21.34 9.54
C GLU A 27 -15.48 20.80 10.73
N LEU A 28 -14.80 20.71 11.89
CA LEU A 28 -15.41 20.36 13.16
C LEU A 28 -16.48 21.41 13.49
N LEU A 29 -17.73 20.95 13.54
CA LEU A 29 -18.87 21.77 13.97
C LEU A 29 -18.58 22.40 15.34
N PRO A 30 -19.03 23.65 15.58
CA PRO A 30 -18.68 24.38 16.80
C PRO A 30 -19.16 23.66 18.05
N ALA A 31 -18.31 23.63 19.08
CA ALA A 31 -18.42 22.76 20.25
C ALA A 31 -19.57 23.08 21.25
N ASP A 32 -20.56 23.88 20.85
CA ASP A 32 -21.74 24.21 21.66
C ASP A 32 -22.94 23.25 21.43
N GLU A 33 -22.88 22.36 20.43
CA GLU A 33 -23.89 21.31 20.20
C GLU A 33 -23.47 19.90 20.69
N ALA A 34 -22.39 19.80 21.46
CA ALA A 34 -22.10 18.59 22.23
C ALA A 34 -23.10 18.47 23.40
N PRO A 35 -23.94 17.42 23.48
CA PRO A 35 -24.94 17.30 24.52
C PRO A 35 -24.28 17.11 25.89
N LYS A 36 -24.79 17.84 26.89
CA LYS A 36 -24.31 17.76 28.28
C LYS A 36 -25.02 16.63 29.00
N ASP A 37 -24.24 15.84 29.74
CA ASP A 37 -24.67 14.91 30.79
C ASP A 37 -25.70 15.51 31.77
N PRO A 38 -26.52 14.70 32.49
CA PRO A 38 -26.21 13.30 32.86
C PRO A 38 -27.36 12.27 32.78
N GLU A 39 -26.94 11.01 33.02
CA GLU A 39 -27.64 9.91 33.70
C GLU A 39 -29.10 10.14 34.17
N ALA A 40 -30.05 9.32 33.68
CA ALA A 40 -31.28 8.99 34.42
C ALA A 40 -31.97 7.70 33.93
N VAL A 41 -32.31 6.82 34.87
CA VAL A 41 -33.38 5.79 34.82
C VAL A 41 -33.24 4.65 33.79
N PHE A 42 -32.79 3.49 34.28
CA PHE A 42 -33.33 2.19 33.85
C PHE A 42 -34.81 2.11 34.25
N SER A 43 -35.68 1.63 33.36
CA SER A 43 -36.98 1.07 33.74
C SER A 43 -37.29 -0.17 32.90
N GLU A 44 -37.52 -1.29 33.58
CA GLU A 44 -37.92 -2.56 32.97
C GLU A 44 -39.30 -2.43 32.30
N GLY A 45 -39.45 -3.03 31.13
CA GLY A 45 -40.70 -3.08 30.36
C GLY A 45 -40.87 -4.47 29.75
N GLU A 46 -42.01 -5.10 30.03
CA GLU A 46 -42.27 -6.53 29.78
C GLU A 46 -42.43 -6.87 28.28
N PRO A 47 -42.17 -8.14 27.88
CA PRO A 47 -42.00 -8.51 26.48
C PRO A 47 -43.30 -8.52 25.66
N PHE A 48 -43.15 -8.32 24.36
CA PHE A 48 -44.24 -8.21 23.39
C PHE A 48 -44.55 -9.58 22.78
N GLU A 49 -45.45 -10.37 23.38
CA GLU A 49 -45.87 -11.65 22.82
C GLU A 49 -46.68 -11.48 21.51
N LEU A 50 -46.40 -12.35 20.54
CA LEU A 50 -47.00 -12.32 19.21
C LEU A 50 -48.15 -13.35 19.12
N THR A 51 -49.41 -12.89 19.23
CA THR A 51 -50.58 -13.79 19.14
C THR A 51 -51.32 -13.61 17.81
N ASP A 52 -51.17 -14.58 16.91
CA ASP A 52 -51.97 -14.67 15.67
C ASP A 52 -53.45 -14.96 15.96
N ALA A 53 -54.35 -14.17 15.38
CA ALA A 53 -55.79 -14.38 15.42
C ALA A 53 -56.48 -13.80 14.17
N LEU A 54 -56.38 -14.51 13.04
CA LEU A 54 -57.04 -14.13 11.77
C LEU A 54 -58.53 -14.51 11.77
N ASP A 55 -59.37 -13.58 12.21
CA ASP A 55 -60.83 -13.69 12.16
C ASP A 55 -61.34 -13.69 10.69
N THR A 56 -61.99 -14.77 10.24
CA THR A 56 -62.69 -14.82 8.94
C THR A 56 -64.10 -15.42 9.09
N PRO A 57 -65.09 -14.98 8.27
CA PRO A 57 -66.48 -14.98 8.73
C PRO A 57 -67.30 -16.23 8.41
N LYS A 58 -68.30 -16.45 9.28
CA LYS A 58 -69.26 -17.58 9.27
C LYS A 58 -70.11 -17.61 7.99
N ASN A 59 -70.14 -18.76 7.30
CA ASN A 59 -71.16 -19.09 6.31
C ASN A 59 -72.10 -20.18 6.86
N GLY A 60 -73.41 -20.00 6.70
CA GLY A 60 -74.43 -20.87 7.31
C GLY A 60 -74.86 -22.03 6.42
N SER A 61 -74.68 -23.27 6.90
CA SER A 61 -75.16 -24.49 6.25
C SER A 61 -76.24 -25.18 7.08
N VAL A 62 -77.19 -25.88 6.43
CA VAL A 62 -78.34 -26.57 7.07
C VAL A 62 -78.19 -28.09 6.88
N PRO A 63 -78.46 -28.94 7.89
CA PRO A 63 -77.89 -30.30 7.96
C PRO A 63 -78.84 -31.44 7.53
N VAL A 64 -78.23 -32.57 7.14
CA VAL A 64 -78.82 -33.91 6.92
C VAL A 64 -77.78 -34.95 7.42
N PRO A 65 -78.16 -36.09 8.05
CA PRO A 65 -77.56 -36.44 9.36
C PRO A 65 -76.57 -37.63 9.41
N GLU A 66 -76.22 -37.98 10.66
CA GLU A 66 -75.12 -38.83 11.16
C GLU A 66 -75.20 -40.34 10.85
N PRO A 67 -74.03 -41.00 10.79
CA PRO A 67 -73.82 -42.38 11.25
C PRO A 67 -72.94 -42.46 12.52
N GLU A 68 -73.13 -43.50 13.34
CA GLU A 68 -72.58 -43.61 14.70
C GLU A 68 -71.05 -43.93 14.80
N PRO A 69 -70.37 -43.56 15.90
CA PRO A 69 -68.90 -43.58 16.02
C PRO A 69 -68.29 -44.91 16.47
N LYS A 70 -66.95 -45.00 16.41
CA LYS A 70 -66.11 -46.06 17.01
C LYS A 70 -65.05 -45.46 17.96
N PRO A 71 -64.51 -46.25 18.92
CA PRO A 71 -63.81 -45.69 20.09
C PRO A 71 -62.34 -45.29 19.86
N GLU A 72 -61.86 -44.44 20.76
CA GLU A 72 -60.51 -43.85 20.79
C GLU A 72 -59.47 -44.81 21.44
N PRO A 73 -58.19 -44.79 21.02
CA PRO A 73 -57.08 -45.46 21.72
C PRO A 73 -56.49 -44.63 22.87
N GLU A 74 -55.87 -45.28 23.85
CA GLU A 74 -55.18 -44.62 24.98
C GLU A 74 -53.76 -44.13 24.63
N PRO A 75 -53.17 -43.15 25.36
CA PRO A 75 -51.91 -42.51 24.98
C PRO A 75 -50.65 -43.27 25.44
N GLU A 76 -49.57 -43.20 24.65
CA GLU A 76 -48.24 -43.72 25.01
C GLU A 76 -47.37 -42.71 25.79
N PRO A 77 -46.33 -43.14 26.55
CA PRO A 77 -45.59 -42.27 27.48
C PRO A 77 -44.46 -41.48 26.83
N GLU A 78 -44.19 -40.28 27.35
CA GLU A 78 -43.15 -39.37 26.85
C GLU A 78 -41.70 -39.91 27.06
N PRO A 79 -40.80 -39.74 26.07
CA PRO A 79 -39.39 -40.11 26.18
C PRO A 79 -38.58 -39.13 27.05
N LYS A 80 -37.43 -39.58 27.55
CA LYS A 80 -36.50 -38.73 28.32
C LYS A 80 -35.53 -37.99 27.41
N PRO A 81 -35.05 -36.79 27.79
CA PRO A 81 -34.04 -36.06 27.02
C PRO A 81 -32.73 -36.83 26.87
N GLU A 82 -32.14 -36.76 25.67
CA GLU A 82 -30.78 -37.19 25.40
C GLU A 82 -29.78 -36.10 25.86
N PRO A 83 -28.54 -36.47 26.23
CA PRO A 83 -27.55 -35.50 26.71
C PRO A 83 -27.03 -34.61 25.59
N GLU A 84 -26.88 -33.31 25.87
CA GLU A 84 -26.31 -32.33 24.94
C GLU A 84 -24.87 -32.74 24.52
N PRO A 85 -24.47 -32.58 23.25
CA PRO A 85 -23.14 -32.91 22.80
C PRO A 85 -22.09 -32.01 23.46
N SER A 86 -21.00 -32.62 23.93
CA SER A 86 -19.87 -31.87 24.50
C SER A 86 -19.24 -30.95 23.45
N PRO A 87 -18.90 -29.69 23.78
CA PRO A 87 -18.30 -28.77 22.81
C PRO A 87 -16.99 -29.32 22.25
N THR A 88 -16.81 -29.19 20.94
CA THR A 88 -15.57 -29.48 20.22
C THR A 88 -14.43 -28.67 20.84
N PRO A 89 -13.26 -29.26 21.15
CA PRO A 89 -12.15 -28.52 21.73
C PRO A 89 -11.63 -27.45 20.75
N GLU A 90 -11.41 -26.22 21.25
CA GLU A 90 -10.78 -25.15 20.47
C GLU A 90 -9.40 -25.59 19.92
N PRO A 91 -9.04 -25.22 18.68
CA PRO A 91 -7.73 -25.52 18.10
C PRO A 91 -6.56 -24.98 18.94
N GLU A 92 -5.44 -25.71 19.02
CA GLU A 92 -4.25 -25.18 19.70
C GLU A 92 -3.63 -24.02 18.90
N PRO A 93 -3.26 -22.89 19.57
CA PRO A 93 -2.54 -21.79 18.93
C PRO A 93 -1.24 -22.22 18.24
N ALA A 94 -1.11 -21.86 16.96
CA ALA A 94 0.04 -22.20 16.12
C ALA A 94 1.35 -21.54 16.59
N ILE A 95 1.28 -20.35 17.21
CA ILE A 95 2.42 -19.73 17.89
C ILE A 95 2.17 -19.74 19.40
N LYS A 96 3.03 -20.46 20.13
CA LYS A 96 3.05 -20.47 21.59
C LYS A 96 4.00 -19.38 22.08
N PHE A 97 3.43 -18.20 22.32
CA PHE A 97 4.17 -17.08 22.89
C PHE A 97 4.55 -17.39 24.34
N ASP A 98 5.84 -17.24 24.67
CA ASP A 98 6.31 -17.24 26.05
C ASP A 98 5.59 -16.16 26.88
N ASN A 99 5.60 -16.31 28.21
CA ASN A 99 5.02 -15.32 29.10
C ASN A 99 5.95 -14.09 29.28
N ILE A 100 6.10 -13.32 28.20
CA ILE A 100 6.90 -12.09 28.11
C ILE A 100 6.17 -10.89 28.77
N GLU A 101 5.16 -11.12 29.61
CA GLU A 101 4.55 -10.06 30.44
C GLU A 101 5.48 -9.54 31.54
N SER A 102 6.62 -10.21 31.75
CA SER A 102 7.68 -9.79 32.65
C SER A 102 8.68 -8.77 32.06
N GLU A 103 8.61 -8.45 30.76
CA GLU A 103 9.45 -7.40 30.18
C GLU A 103 8.94 -5.99 30.52
N ASP A 104 9.84 -5.15 31.04
CA ASP A 104 9.57 -3.75 31.38
C ASP A 104 9.56 -2.88 30.11
N TYR A 105 8.40 -2.85 29.45
CA TYR A 105 8.09 -1.96 28.33
C TYR A 105 8.02 -0.47 28.73
N GLY A 106 8.45 -0.09 29.93
CA GLY A 106 8.40 1.30 30.40
C GLY A 106 6.99 1.82 30.61
N ASP A 107 6.04 0.96 31.00
CA ASP A 107 4.67 1.34 31.38
C ASP A 107 4.61 1.95 32.78
N VAL A 108 5.44 2.96 33.00
CA VAL A 108 5.10 4.04 33.93
C VAL A 108 4.03 4.88 33.21
N ALA A 109 2.93 5.21 33.89
CA ALA A 109 1.95 6.15 33.34
C ALA A 109 2.64 7.46 32.91
N GLU A 110 2.09 8.16 31.91
CA GLU A 110 2.65 9.42 31.37
C GLU A 110 2.59 10.58 32.39
N THR A 111 3.39 10.49 33.45
CA THR A 111 3.85 11.65 34.19
C THR A 111 4.65 12.52 33.23
N ALA A 112 4.19 13.74 32.96
CA ALA A 112 4.81 14.70 32.04
C ALA A 112 6.15 15.25 32.60
N ALA A 113 7.14 14.37 32.73
CA ALA A 113 8.21 14.48 33.72
C ALA A 113 9.62 14.22 33.15
N SER A 114 9.86 14.46 31.86
CA SER A 114 11.23 14.67 31.34
C SER A 114 11.34 15.50 30.06
N THR A 115 10.47 16.49 29.86
CA THR A 115 10.79 17.65 29.01
C THR A 115 10.34 18.92 29.71
N GLN A 116 11.30 19.73 30.17
CA GLN A 116 11.10 21.18 30.11
C GLN A 116 10.77 21.52 28.65
N PRO A 117 9.87 22.47 28.35
CA PRO A 117 9.89 23.07 27.02
C PRO A 117 11.30 23.65 26.82
N ASP A 118 11.97 23.29 25.71
CA ASP A 118 13.28 23.84 25.37
C ASP A 118 13.15 25.38 25.41
N GLU A 119 14.01 26.07 26.18
CA GLU A 119 13.82 27.48 26.52
C GLU A 119 13.75 28.34 25.26
N LEU A 120 12.54 28.80 24.91
CA LEU A 120 12.24 29.42 23.62
C LEU A 120 13.03 30.73 23.50
N ASN A 121 14.15 30.69 22.78
CA ASN A 121 15.07 31.82 22.69
C ASN A 121 14.37 33.02 22.04
N THR A 122 14.01 34.01 22.86
CA THR A 122 13.28 35.21 22.44
C THR A 122 14.01 35.96 21.33
N GLU A 123 15.35 35.94 21.28
CA GLU A 123 16.10 36.60 20.20
C GLU A 123 15.93 35.89 18.85
N VAL A 124 15.71 34.57 18.84
CA VAL A 124 15.35 33.82 17.62
C VAL A 124 13.90 34.09 17.22
N ILE A 125 12.99 34.22 18.19
CA ILE A 125 11.59 34.61 17.91
C ILE A 125 11.55 36.03 17.32
N GLU A 126 12.27 36.98 17.91
CA GLU A 126 12.39 38.36 17.42
C GLU A 126 13.01 38.38 16.02
N GLN A 127 14.09 37.62 15.76
CA GLN A 127 14.67 37.52 14.42
C GLN A 127 13.71 36.90 13.38
N LEU A 128 12.92 35.89 13.77
CA LEU A 128 11.87 35.32 12.92
C LEU A 128 10.76 36.35 12.65
N VAL A 129 10.27 37.07 13.67
CA VAL A 129 9.26 38.12 13.55
C VAL A 129 9.75 39.28 12.68
N ASP A 130 10.98 39.75 12.85
CA ASP A 130 11.56 40.81 12.02
C ASP A 130 11.73 40.37 10.56
N THR A 131 12.09 39.11 10.33
CA THR A 131 12.25 38.53 8.99
C THR A 131 10.90 38.35 8.28
N PHE A 132 9.91 37.75 8.95
CA PHE A 132 8.65 37.34 8.34
C PHE A 132 7.51 38.37 8.42
N LEU A 133 7.49 39.25 9.44
CA LEU A 133 6.40 40.20 9.65
C LEU A 133 6.82 41.66 9.43
N ASN A 134 8.02 42.07 9.88
CA ASN A 134 8.35 43.50 9.93
C ASN A 134 9.18 44.03 8.75
N THR A 135 10.11 43.24 8.18
CA THR A 135 11.10 43.80 7.22
C THR A 135 11.44 42.97 5.98
N GLY A 136 11.07 41.68 5.89
CA GLY A 136 11.28 40.86 4.69
C GLY A 136 12.75 40.64 4.30
N SER A 137 13.68 40.94 5.21
CA SER A 137 15.12 40.93 5.01
C SER A 137 15.81 40.86 6.37
N ILE A 138 17.01 40.30 6.46
CA ILE A 138 17.84 40.43 7.67
C ILE A 138 18.43 41.84 7.69
N ALA A 139 17.60 42.82 8.03
CA ALA A 139 18.02 44.19 8.29
C ALA A 139 18.99 44.16 9.48
N SER A 140 20.29 44.32 9.21
CA SER A 140 21.37 44.17 10.19
C SER A 140 21.36 45.31 11.21
N ASN A 141 20.43 45.25 12.17
CA ASN A 141 20.39 46.09 13.35
C ASN A 141 21.73 45.91 14.11
N LYS A 142 22.37 47.04 14.43
CA LYS A 142 23.81 47.08 14.77
C LYS A 142 24.10 46.71 16.23
N THR A 143 23.54 45.61 16.72
CA THR A 143 24.03 44.93 17.92
C THR A 143 25.24 44.07 17.51
N ASN A 144 26.32 44.12 18.29
CA ASN A 144 27.53 43.31 18.02
C ASN A 144 27.37 41.84 18.45
N LYS A 145 26.17 41.28 18.31
CA LYS A 145 25.93 39.84 18.41
C LYS A 145 26.14 39.22 17.03
N GLY A 146 26.69 38.00 16.98
CA GLY A 146 26.68 37.22 15.74
C GLY A 146 25.25 36.80 15.36
N PRO A 147 25.04 36.16 14.19
CA PRO A 147 23.77 35.53 13.88
C PRO A 147 23.33 34.61 15.02
N VAL A 148 22.10 34.80 15.51
CA VAL A 148 21.53 33.95 16.56
C VAL A 148 20.95 32.72 15.87
N PHE A 149 21.61 31.58 16.08
CA PHE A 149 21.27 30.31 15.46
C PHE A 149 20.20 29.57 16.27
N ALA A 150 19.25 28.95 15.58
CA ALA A 150 18.22 28.11 16.22
C ALA A 150 18.78 26.78 16.72
N ASN A 151 19.83 26.24 16.07
CA ASN A 151 20.60 25.11 16.55
C ASN A 151 22.08 25.48 16.80
N PRO A 152 22.41 26.05 17.97
CA PRO A 152 23.81 26.35 18.32
C PRO A 152 24.68 25.09 18.48
N VAL A 153 24.10 23.90 18.67
CA VAL A 153 24.85 22.63 18.78
C VAL A 153 25.36 22.20 17.41
N ALA A 154 24.51 22.21 16.39
CA ALA A 154 24.91 21.93 15.00
C ALA A 154 25.98 22.92 14.52
N GLN A 155 25.80 24.22 14.80
CA GLN A 155 26.76 25.25 14.38
C GLN A 155 28.12 25.12 15.08
N ALA A 156 28.14 24.66 16.35
CA ALA A 156 29.39 24.35 17.06
C ALA A 156 30.17 23.15 16.47
N LEU A 157 29.55 22.32 15.62
CA LEU A 157 30.26 21.27 14.87
C LEU A 157 31.03 21.84 13.67
N VAL A 158 30.60 22.96 13.08
CA VAL A 158 31.22 23.53 11.87
C VAL A 158 32.68 23.92 12.15
N ASN A 159 33.61 23.41 11.34
CA ASN A 159 35.06 23.60 11.51
C ASN A 159 35.66 23.07 12.84
N SER A 160 34.91 22.26 13.61
CA SER A 160 35.38 21.70 14.90
C SER A 160 36.58 20.75 14.77
N SER A 161 36.88 20.24 13.57
CA SER A 161 38.00 19.35 13.29
C SER A 161 38.57 19.54 11.88
N ASN A 162 39.61 18.77 11.54
CA ASN A 162 40.22 18.81 10.21
C ASN A 162 39.32 18.23 9.09
N TYR A 163 38.28 17.45 9.41
CA TYR A 163 37.40 16.83 8.41
C TYR A 163 36.50 17.83 7.65
N TRP A 164 36.33 19.03 8.22
CA TRP A 164 35.60 20.15 7.62
C TRP A 164 36.41 20.94 6.58
N LYS A 165 37.74 20.78 6.56
CA LYS A 165 38.64 21.65 5.78
C LYS A 165 38.69 21.25 4.32
N THR A 166 38.48 22.21 3.43
CA THR A 166 38.65 22.07 1.97
C THR A 166 39.95 22.69 1.44
N ASP A 167 40.77 23.27 2.32
CA ASP A 167 42.02 23.94 1.96
C ASP A 167 43.20 22.97 1.88
N ASN A 168 44.13 23.24 0.95
CA ASN A 168 45.37 22.47 0.76
C ASN A 168 45.17 20.96 0.50
N LEU A 169 44.02 20.58 -0.06
CA LEU A 169 43.76 19.21 -0.50
C LEU A 169 44.73 18.80 -1.61
N GLN A 170 45.16 17.54 -1.56
CA GLN A 170 46.01 16.94 -2.58
C GLN A 170 45.20 16.63 -3.85
N ALA A 171 45.88 16.37 -4.97
CA ALA A 171 45.19 16.02 -6.22
C ALA A 171 44.35 14.74 -6.05
N PRO A 172 43.19 14.60 -6.74
CA PRO A 172 42.40 13.38 -6.65
C PRO A 172 43.20 12.13 -7.07
N GLY A 173 43.10 11.05 -6.31
CA GLY A 173 43.87 9.81 -6.52
C GLY A 173 45.39 9.92 -6.31
N SER A 174 45.86 10.89 -5.52
CA SER A 174 47.29 11.04 -5.21
C SER A 174 47.76 10.23 -4.00
N ILE A 175 46.88 9.95 -3.04
CA ILE A 175 47.19 9.18 -1.83
C ILE A 175 46.92 7.70 -2.10
N LYS A 176 47.99 6.90 -2.20
CA LYS A 176 47.94 5.44 -2.47
C LYS A 176 48.21 4.56 -1.24
N ASP A 177 48.03 5.15 -0.06
CA ASP A 177 48.35 4.56 1.24
C ASP A 177 47.03 4.11 1.91
N GLU A 178 46.83 2.79 1.96
CA GLU A 178 45.61 2.19 2.52
C GLU A 178 45.53 2.35 4.05
N GLU A 179 46.65 2.38 4.78
CA GLU A 179 46.64 2.60 6.22
C GLU A 179 46.29 4.05 6.56
N LYS A 180 46.77 5.01 5.75
CA LYS A 180 46.33 6.40 5.83
C LYS A 180 44.83 6.55 5.50
N LEU A 181 44.29 5.73 4.60
CA LEU A 181 42.85 5.68 4.32
C LEU A 181 42.06 5.09 5.50
N ARG A 182 42.50 3.96 6.09
CA ARG A 182 41.88 3.37 7.29
C ARG A 182 41.87 4.37 8.45
N SER A 183 42.97 5.08 8.68
CA SER A 183 43.06 6.13 9.70
C SER A 183 42.15 7.33 9.42
N TRP A 184 41.92 7.68 8.13
CA TRP A 184 40.99 8.75 7.76
C TRP A 184 39.53 8.32 7.91
N LEU A 185 39.18 7.09 7.53
CA LEU A 185 37.83 6.53 7.71
C LEU A 185 37.43 6.43 9.19
N ALA A 186 38.34 6.00 10.06
CA ALA A 186 38.08 5.92 11.50
C ALA A 186 37.83 7.30 12.14
N GLY A 187 38.55 8.34 11.70
CA GLY A 187 38.30 9.71 12.16
C GLY A 187 37.07 10.35 11.53
N TYR A 188 36.80 10.05 10.25
CA TYR A 188 35.55 10.43 9.57
C TYR A 188 34.34 9.88 10.34
N GLU A 189 34.35 8.60 10.73
CA GLU A 189 33.26 7.97 11.48
C GLU A 189 33.02 8.66 12.84
N ALA A 190 34.09 8.97 13.58
CA ALA A 190 34.02 9.67 14.87
C ALA A 190 33.47 11.11 14.77
N GLU A 191 33.63 11.78 13.63
CA GLU A 191 33.07 13.11 13.36
C GLU A 191 31.64 13.03 12.81
N ALA A 192 31.41 12.14 11.84
CA ALA A 192 30.14 11.96 11.15
C ALA A 192 29.01 11.51 12.09
N ILE A 193 29.31 10.67 13.09
CA ILE A 193 28.34 10.30 14.15
C ILE A 193 27.81 11.54 14.86
N LYS A 194 28.64 12.56 15.13
CA LYS A 194 28.22 13.79 15.82
C LYS A 194 27.22 14.58 14.99
N VAL A 195 27.52 14.76 13.70
CA VAL A 195 26.69 15.52 12.75
C VAL A 195 25.36 14.79 12.50
N LEU A 196 25.40 13.50 12.19
CA LEU A 196 24.21 12.70 11.91
C LEU A 196 23.29 12.55 13.14
N ARG A 197 23.87 12.45 14.35
CA ARG A 197 23.10 12.45 15.61
C ARG A 197 22.38 13.76 15.84
N GLU A 198 23.02 14.91 15.56
CA GLU A 198 22.37 16.21 15.76
C GLU A 198 21.24 16.45 14.75
N VAL A 199 21.39 15.99 13.50
CA VAL A 199 20.30 15.96 12.51
C VAL A 199 19.16 15.06 12.98
N ALA A 200 19.46 13.84 13.44
CA ALA A 200 18.44 12.91 13.96
C ALA A 200 17.68 13.49 15.16
N LEU A 201 18.37 14.15 16.11
CA LEU A 201 17.75 14.80 17.26
C LEU A 201 16.94 16.05 16.87
N SER A 202 17.42 16.86 15.93
CA SER A 202 16.70 18.04 15.42
C SER A 202 15.43 17.63 14.67
N GLY A 203 15.52 16.59 13.83
CA GLY A 203 14.37 15.99 13.18
C GLY A 203 13.39 15.45 14.21
N TRP A 204 13.85 14.61 15.13
CA TRP A 204 13.02 14.06 16.21
C TRP A 204 12.30 15.13 17.04
N ARG A 205 12.92 16.28 17.30
CA ARG A 205 12.21 17.43 17.90
C ARG A 205 11.11 17.94 16.98
N TYR A 206 11.44 18.29 15.73
CA TYR A 206 10.51 18.94 14.80
C TYR A 206 9.29 18.07 14.42
N PHE A 207 9.46 16.78 14.08
CA PHE A 207 8.32 15.94 13.66
C PHE A 207 7.35 15.62 14.80
N ASN A 208 7.77 15.84 16.06
CA ASN A 208 6.99 15.59 17.25
C ASN A 208 6.42 16.86 17.89
N ASP A 209 6.88 18.05 17.47
CA ASP A 209 6.46 19.36 17.97
C ASP A 209 6.75 20.42 16.89
N ALA A 210 5.89 20.48 15.87
CA ALA A 210 6.17 21.17 14.60
C ALA A 210 5.99 22.69 14.69
N SER A 211 6.98 23.36 15.27
CA SER A 211 7.07 24.81 15.38
C SER A 211 8.06 25.43 14.35
N PRO A 212 7.90 26.71 13.97
CA PRO A 212 8.83 27.39 13.06
C PRO A 212 10.28 27.43 13.56
N SER A 213 10.47 27.55 14.88
CA SER A 213 11.80 27.52 15.52
C SER A 213 12.45 26.14 15.43
N LEU A 214 11.68 25.05 15.65
CA LEU A 214 12.21 23.69 15.50
C LEU A 214 12.42 23.30 14.03
N LYS A 215 11.65 23.84 13.08
CA LYS A 215 11.97 23.71 11.65
C LYS A 215 13.30 24.40 11.31
N LEU A 216 13.50 25.64 11.74
CA LEU A 216 14.76 26.35 11.53
C LEU A 216 15.96 25.62 12.17
N ALA A 217 15.79 25.05 13.36
CA ALA A 217 16.83 24.24 14.02
C ALA A 217 17.18 22.95 13.24
N LEU A 218 16.21 22.35 12.54
CA LEU A 218 16.44 21.24 11.61
C LEU A 218 17.12 21.70 10.32
N ASP A 219 16.66 22.78 9.69
CA ASP A 219 17.25 23.34 8.45
C ASP A 219 18.73 23.72 8.66
N GLU A 220 19.07 24.27 9.83
CA GLU A 220 20.45 24.54 10.21
C GLU A 220 21.28 23.24 10.33
N ALA A 221 20.74 22.18 10.94
CA ALA A 221 21.42 20.90 11.08
C ALA A 221 21.62 20.20 9.72
N GLU A 222 20.62 20.22 8.83
CA GLU A 222 20.68 19.65 7.47
C GLU A 222 21.68 20.41 6.58
N ASN A 223 21.78 21.74 6.74
CA ASN A 223 22.83 22.55 6.09
C ASN A 223 24.23 22.20 6.61
N VAL A 224 24.40 22.05 7.94
CA VAL A 224 25.66 21.61 8.56
C VAL A 224 26.07 20.21 8.06
N LEU A 225 25.13 19.28 7.92
CA LEU A 225 25.38 17.97 7.29
C LEU A 225 25.80 18.12 5.82
N THR A 226 25.15 18.99 5.06
CA THR A 226 25.50 19.25 3.65
C THR A 226 26.93 19.80 3.50
N MET A 227 27.35 20.70 4.41
CA MET A 227 28.73 21.20 4.48
C MET A 227 29.73 20.09 4.85
N PHE A 228 29.37 19.21 5.77
CA PHE A 228 30.20 18.08 6.19
C PHE A 228 30.36 17.02 5.09
N VAL A 229 29.27 16.62 4.41
CA VAL A 229 29.31 15.67 3.29
C VAL A 229 30.16 16.24 2.14
N ARG A 230 30.01 17.52 1.81
CA ARG A 230 30.82 18.18 0.78
C ARG A 230 32.32 18.18 1.11
N SER A 231 32.69 18.60 2.31
CA SER A 231 34.10 18.69 2.74
C SER A 231 34.74 17.30 2.83
N THR A 232 34.05 16.32 3.42
CA THR A 232 34.53 14.94 3.53
C THR A 232 34.59 14.21 2.19
N SER A 233 33.67 14.44 1.26
CA SER A 233 33.76 13.88 -0.11
C SER A 233 34.94 14.46 -0.90
N MET A 234 35.18 15.77 -0.79
CA MET A 234 36.38 16.41 -1.35
C MET A 234 37.68 15.84 -0.75
N GLN A 235 37.69 15.52 0.55
CA GLN A 235 38.83 14.85 1.19
C GLN A 235 39.00 13.39 0.76
N ALA A 236 37.91 12.62 0.67
CA ALA A 236 37.91 11.21 0.27
C ALA A 236 38.52 11.03 -1.13
N LYS A 237 38.18 11.90 -2.08
CA LYS A 237 38.70 11.88 -3.45
C LYS A 237 40.22 11.98 -3.58
N GLN A 238 40.95 12.43 -2.55
CA GLN A 238 42.42 12.43 -2.55
C GLN A 238 43.00 11.01 -2.61
N PHE A 239 42.27 10.01 -2.10
CA PHE A 239 42.69 8.62 -2.07
C PHE A 239 42.47 7.92 -3.42
N ASP A 240 43.43 7.09 -3.82
CA ASP A 240 43.35 6.32 -5.06
C ASP A 240 42.56 5.01 -4.84
N MET A 241 41.31 4.99 -5.31
CA MET A 241 40.45 3.81 -5.28
C MET A 241 41.11 2.56 -5.87
N ALA A 242 41.97 2.71 -6.89
CA ALA A 242 42.64 1.58 -7.54
C ALA A 242 43.85 1.04 -6.76
N SER A 243 44.23 1.68 -5.66
CA SER A 243 45.29 1.22 -4.75
C SER A 243 44.77 0.41 -3.55
N VAL A 244 43.45 0.45 -3.28
CA VAL A 244 42.83 -0.20 -2.13
C VAL A 244 42.59 -1.69 -2.42
N THR A 245 43.03 -2.55 -1.50
CA THR A 245 42.99 -4.01 -1.61
C THR A 245 41.83 -4.65 -0.84
N ASP A 246 41.44 -4.06 0.29
CA ASP A 246 40.33 -4.51 1.13
C ASP A 246 38.97 -4.07 0.56
N GLU A 247 38.09 -5.05 0.26
CA GLU A 247 36.77 -4.80 -0.33
C GLU A 247 35.87 -3.93 0.55
N LYS A 248 36.00 -4.00 1.89
CA LYS A 248 35.23 -3.17 2.82
C LYS A 248 35.75 -1.73 2.81
N VAL A 249 37.06 -1.53 2.95
CA VAL A 249 37.67 -0.19 2.94
C VAL A 249 37.41 0.52 1.61
N MET A 250 37.54 -0.20 0.49
CA MET A 250 37.26 0.34 -0.84
C MET A 250 35.77 0.73 -0.99
N ARG A 251 34.83 -0.05 -0.44
CA ARG A 251 33.40 0.33 -0.47
C ARG A 251 33.10 1.54 0.42
N GLN A 252 33.71 1.63 1.61
CA GLN A 252 33.60 2.81 2.48
C GLN A 252 34.11 4.08 1.77
N LEU A 253 35.28 4.01 1.12
CA LEU A 253 35.82 5.10 0.31
C LEU A 253 34.85 5.49 -0.82
N GLY A 254 34.24 4.51 -1.48
CA GLY A 254 33.24 4.74 -2.53
C GLY A 254 31.99 5.48 -2.04
N TYR A 255 31.42 5.07 -0.90
CA TYR A 255 30.25 5.72 -0.30
C TYR A 255 30.49 7.19 0.05
N VAL A 256 31.68 7.57 0.52
CA VAL A 256 31.99 8.99 0.81
C VAL A 256 32.45 9.77 -0.43
N SER A 257 33.04 9.11 -1.44
CA SER A 257 33.54 9.76 -2.66
C SER A 257 32.46 10.06 -3.71
N PHE A 258 31.27 9.49 -3.57
CA PHE A 258 30.12 9.76 -4.46
C PHE A 258 29.52 11.14 -4.14
N GLU A 259 29.04 11.85 -5.17
CA GLU A 259 28.45 13.20 -5.04
C GLU A 259 27.04 13.33 -5.65
N GLY A 260 26.64 12.42 -6.56
CA GLY A 260 25.33 12.50 -7.21
C GLY A 260 25.09 13.88 -7.82
N MET A 261 23.90 14.46 -7.60
CA MET A 261 23.57 15.79 -8.10
C MET A 261 24.37 16.92 -7.43
N SER A 262 24.93 16.71 -6.24
CA SER A 262 25.79 17.68 -5.55
C SER A 262 27.16 17.87 -6.20
N ALA A 263 27.51 17.06 -7.21
CA ALA A 263 28.69 17.28 -8.07
C ALA A 263 28.56 18.53 -8.96
N LEU A 264 27.32 19.00 -9.19
CA LEU A 264 27.03 20.17 -10.00
C LEU A 264 27.58 21.46 -9.37
N ALA A 265 27.90 22.45 -10.21
CA ALA A 265 28.14 23.81 -9.73
C ALA A 265 26.88 24.32 -8.99
N PRO A 266 27.02 25.09 -7.89
CA PRO A 266 25.87 25.52 -7.07
C PRO A 266 24.75 26.21 -7.86
N SER A 267 25.09 26.99 -8.89
CA SER A 267 24.10 27.57 -9.81
C SER A 267 23.30 26.52 -10.59
N ARG A 268 23.95 25.51 -11.17
CA ARG A 268 23.25 24.43 -11.88
C ARG A 268 22.43 23.52 -10.96
N PHE A 269 22.85 23.36 -9.70
CA PHE A 269 22.04 22.68 -8.68
C PHE A 269 20.82 23.52 -8.27
N ALA A 270 20.95 24.85 -8.23
CA ALA A 270 19.82 25.77 -8.05
C ALA A 270 18.87 25.75 -9.27
N ASP A 271 19.39 25.76 -10.51
CA ASP A 271 18.58 25.64 -11.74
C ASP A 271 17.75 24.34 -11.77
N TYR A 272 18.35 23.23 -11.31
CA TYR A 272 17.65 21.94 -11.15
C TYR A 272 16.55 22.02 -10.10
N SER A 273 16.87 22.55 -8.91
CA SER A 273 15.93 22.69 -7.80
C SER A 273 14.77 23.63 -8.14
N GLN A 274 15.05 24.72 -8.88
CA GLN A 274 14.04 25.66 -9.36
C GLN A 274 13.13 25.01 -10.41
N ALA A 275 13.67 24.20 -11.32
CA ALA A 275 12.87 23.46 -12.29
C ALA A 275 11.97 22.42 -11.61
N GLN A 276 12.45 21.72 -10.58
CA GLN A 276 11.64 20.78 -9.79
C GLN A 276 10.53 21.51 -9.01
N ALA A 277 10.86 22.63 -8.36
CA ALA A 277 9.87 23.48 -7.69
C ALA A 277 8.83 24.06 -8.66
N ALA A 278 9.20 24.32 -9.92
CA ALA A 278 8.26 24.72 -10.96
C ALA A 278 7.29 23.59 -11.35
N LEU A 279 7.77 22.35 -11.51
CA LEU A 279 6.90 21.19 -11.75
C LEU A 279 5.92 20.96 -10.59
N ASN A 280 6.41 21.02 -9.35
CA ASN A 280 5.58 20.77 -8.17
C ASN A 280 4.52 21.88 -8.00
N ARG A 281 4.89 23.15 -8.25
CA ARG A 281 3.95 24.28 -8.28
C ARG A 281 2.91 24.11 -9.39
N ASP A 282 3.34 23.87 -10.63
CA ASP A 282 2.41 23.70 -11.75
C ASP A 282 1.46 22.50 -11.55
N SER A 283 1.94 21.41 -10.96
CA SER A 283 1.11 20.23 -10.68
C SER A 283 0.01 20.50 -9.65
N LYS A 284 0.19 21.49 -8.77
CA LYS A 284 -0.76 21.90 -7.73
C LYS A 284 -1.66 23.04 -8.19
N ASP A 285 -1.07 24.13 -8.67
CA ASP A 285 -1.73 25.41 -8.92
C ASP A 285 -2.45 25.47 -10.29
N SER A 286 -2.36 24.41 -11.11
CA SER A 286 -3.08 24.34 -12.40
C SER A 286 -4.57 24.05 -12.19
N THR A 287 -5.41 24.99 -12.60
CA THR A 287 -6.85 24.83 -12.59
C THR A 287 -7.35 23.95 -13.73
N ILE A 288 -8.39 23.17 -13.45
CA ILE A 288 -8.98 22.15 -14.32
C ILE A 288 -10.42 22.59 -14.61
N CYS A 289 -10.74 22.70 -15.89
CA CYS A 289 -12.09 23.02 -16.36
C CYS A 289 -12.92 21.73 -16.40
N ASP A 290 -14.13 21.79 -15.83
CA ASP A 290 -15.07 20.67 -15.85
C ASP A 290 -15.92 20.68 -17.13
N LYS A 291 -16.45 19.53 -17.49
CA LYS A 291 -17.26 19.33 -18.69
C LYS A 291 -18.48 20.26 -18.67
N ASP A 292 -18.69 20.96 -19.78
CA ASP A 292 -19.77 21.94 -19.98
C ASP A 292 -19.78 23.15 -19.01
N VAL A 293 -18.75 23.32 -18.17
CA VAL A 293 -18.59 24.47 -17.26
C VAL A 293 -17.65 25.52 -17.85
N PRO A 294 -18.10 26.78 -18.08
CA PRO A 294 -17.23 27.84 -18.60
C PRO A 294 -16.24 28.35 -17.54
N PRO A 295 -15.10 28.93 -17.94
CA PRO A 295 -14.17 29.57 -17.01
C PRO A 295 -14.83 30.69 -16.16
N PRO A 296 -14.35 30.95 -14.92
CA PRO A 296 -13.12 30.44 -14.31
C PRO A 296 -13.21 28.98 -13.89
N CYS A 297 -12.15 28.23 -14.20
CA CYS A 297 -12.07 26.80 -13.91
C CYS A 297 -11.66 26.60 -12.45
N ALA A 298 -12.46 25.84 -11.69
CA ALA A 298 -12.39 25.84 -10.22
C ALA A 298 -11.69 24.62 -9.61
N LEU A 299 -11.62 23.49 -10.32
CA LEU A 299 -11.05 22.24 -9.82
C LEU A 299 -9.52 22.27 -9.86
N GLN A 300 -8.86 21.53 -8.98
CA GLN A 300 -7.42 21.33 -8.88
C GLN A 300 -7.08 19.83 -8.86
N LYS A 301 -5.77 19.48 -8.86
CA LYS A 301 -5.34 18.07 -8.83
C LYS A 301 -5.93 17.29 -7.65
N ILE A 302 -5.98 17.90 -6.47
CA ILE A 302 -6.47 17.28 -5.23
C ILE A 302 -7.95 16.86 -5.31
N ASP A 303 -8.76 17.50 -6.15
CA ASP A 303 -10.15 17.11 -6.38
C ASP A 303 -10.27 15.89 -7.31
N MET A 304 -9.29 15.67 -8.20
CA MET A 304 -9.33 14.63 -9.22
C MET A 304 -9.34 13.23 -8.62
N ASP A 305 -8.55 12.96 -7.58
CA ASP A 305 -8.48 11.63 -6.97
C ASP A 305 -9.82 11.20 -6.34
N SER A 306 -10.64 12.16 -5.88
CA SER A 306 -12.00 11.90 -5.40
C SER A 306 -12.99 11.72 -6.56
N ILE A 307 -12.92 12.59 -7.58
CA ILE A 307 -13.82 12.55 -8.74
C ILE A 307 -13.60 11.27 -9.56
N PHE A 308 -12.35 10.90 -9.87
CA PHE A 308 -12.03 9.73 -10.70
C PHE A 308 -12.49 8.42 -10.05
N ARG A 309 -12.40 8.27 -8.72
CA ARG A 309 -12.86 7.06 -8.03
C ARG A 309 -14.38 6.86 -8.07
N ASN A 310 -15.14 7.96 -8.07
CA ASN A 310 -16.59 7.94 -7.87
C ASN A 310 -17.41 8.14 -9.16
N GLU A 311 -16.90 8.89 -10.14
CA GLU A 311 -17.64 9.27 -11.35
C GLU A 311 -17.82 8.10 -12.33
N LYS A 312 -19.03 8.01 -12.92
CA LYS A 312 -19.46 6.98 -13.87
C LYS A 312 -19.80 7.55 -15.26
N ASP A 313 -19.80 8.88 -15.48
CA ASP A 313 -19.71 9.47 -16.82
C ASP A 313 -18.25 9.43 -17.35
N ALA A 314 -17.96 8.40 -18.14
CA ALA A 314 -16.69 8.24 -18.86
C ALA A 314 -16.29 9.49 -19.68
N SER A 315 -17.25 10.21 -20.26
CA SER A 315 -16.97 11.40 -21.07
C SER A 315 -16.63 12.64 -20.23
N ARG A 316 -17.11 12.72 -18.99
CA ARG A 316 -16.64 13.73 -18.00
C ARG A 316 -15.22 13.40 -17.54
N LEU A 317 -14.94 12.14 -17.21
CA LEU A 317 -13.59 11.68 -16.87
C LEU A 317 -12.58 11.96 -18.01
N GLN A 318 -12.97 11.67 -19.26
CA GLN A 318 -12.19 12.01 -20.45
C GLN A 318 -11.92 13.52 -20.54
N HIS A 319 -12.94 14.36 -20.32
CA HIS A 319 -12.80 15.83 -20.36
C HIS A 319 -11.85 16.34 -19.28
N LEU A 320 -12.05 15.93 -18.01
CA LEU A 320 -11.22 16.34 -16.88
C LEU A 320 -9.75 15.93 -17.08
N TRP A 321 -9.51 14.70 -17.55
CA TRP A 321 -8.17 14.22 -17.90
C TRP A 321 -7.49 15.10 -18.96
N VAL A 322 -8.19 15.39 -20.07
CA VAL A 322 -7.68 16.25 -21.16
C VAL A 322 -7.43 17.68 -20.68
N SER A 323 -8.32 18.21 -19.84
CA SER A 323 -8.24 19.55 -19.26
C SER A 323 -7.00 19.70 -18.37
N TYR A 324 -6.75 18.75 -17.46
CA TYR A 324 -5.55 18.75 -16.60
C TYR A 324 -4.26 18.60 -17.40
N VAL A 325 -4.20 17.62 -18.32
CA VAL A 325 -3.03 17.37 -19.17
C VAL A 325 -2.69 18.57 -20.06
N THR A 326 -3.70 19.29 -20.53
CA THR A 326 -3.51 20.56 -21.26
C THR A 326 -3.00 21.67 -20.35
N ALA A 327 -3.51 21.78 -19.12
CA ALA A 327 -3.07 22.78 -18.16
C ALA A 327 -1.60 22.60 -17.73
N ILE A 328 -1.13 21.36 -17.51
CA ILE A 328 0.27 21.06 -17.16
C ILE A 328 1.24 21.03 -18.36
N ALA A 329 0.77 21.17 -19.59
CA ALA A 329 1.63 21.19 -20.78
C ALA A 329 2.68 22.32 -20.74
N LYS A 330 2.38 23.43 -20.03
CA LYS A 330 3.30 24.54 -19.72
C LYS A 330 4.60 24.11 -19.03
N SER A 331 4.59 22.98 -18.32
CA SER A 331 5.68 22.49 -17.46
C SER A 331 6.73 21.68 -18.24
N LYS A 332 6.46 21.37 -19.51
CA LYS A 332 7.35 20.65 -20.44
C LYS A 332 8.77 21.23 -20.56
N PRO A 333 9.01 22.56 -20.55
CA PRO A 333 10.35 23.14 -20.54
C PRO A 333 11.12 22.84 -19.24
N SER A 334 10.46 22.92 -18.09
CA SER A 334 11.06 22.64 -16.77
C SER A 334 11.52 21.18 -16.68
N TYR A 335 10.70 20.23 -17.13
CA TYR A 335 11.10 18.82 -17.18
C TYR A 335 12.25 18.57 -18.17
N ASN A 336 12.24 19.24 -19.33
CA ASN A 336 13.37 19.20 -20.26
C ASN A 336 14.67 19.73 -19.64
N ASN A 337 14.60 20.74 -18.76
CA ASN A 337 15.75 21.24 -18.02
C ASN A 337 16.26 20.22 -16.99
N ILE A 338 15.34 19.59 -16.24
CA ILE A 338 15.66 18.51 -15.28
C ILE A 338 16.40 17.36 -15.97
N ILE A 339 15.92 16.86 -17.12
CA ILE A 339 16.61 15.83 -17.90
C ILE A 339 18.01 16.29 -18.35
N THR A 340 18.13 17.54 -18.79
CA THR A 340 19.41 18.12 -19.24
C THR A 340 20.43 18.20 -18.10
N ILE A 341 20.03 18.70 -16.94
CA ILE A 341 20.91 18.85 -15.76
C ILE A 341 21.18 17.50 -15.08
N SER A 342 20.23 16.56 -15.11
CA SER A 342 20.47 15.16 -14.70
C SER A 342 21.59 14.52 -15.52
N ASN A 343 21.63 14.80 -16.83
CA ASN A 343 22.70 14.35 -17.72
C ASN A 343 24.05 15.06 -17.46
N GLU A 344 24.05 16.31 -17.02
CA GLU A 344 25.28 16.99 -16.55
C GLU A 344 25.81 16.35 -15.26
N GLY A 345 24.94 16.15 -14.25
CA GLY A 345 25.30 15.52 -12.97
C GLY A 345 25.80 14.09 -13.13
N ALA A 346 25.15 13.28 -13.97
CA ALA A 346 25.58 11.92 -14.28
C ALA A 346 27.00 11.87 -14.88
N LYS A 347 27.32 12.78 -15.80
CA LYS A 347 28.66 12.86 -16.43
C LYS A 347 29.75 13.26 -15.44
N LEU A 348 29.45 14.13 -14.49
CA LEU A 348 30.38 14.49 -13.41
C LEU A 348 30.69 13.30 -12.49
N ASN A 349 29.71 12.43 -12.25
CA ASN A 349 29.88 11.16 -11.52
C ASN A 349 30.50 10.04 -12.39
N GLY A 350 30.73 10.26 -13.68
CA GLY A 350 31.38 9.32 -14.60
C GLY A 350 30.43 8.38 -15.38
N PHE A 351 29.12 8.62 -15.33
CA PHE A 351 28.12 7.90 -16.13
C PHE A 351 27.85 8.61 -17.47
N ALA A 352 27.38 7.88 -18.48
CA ALA A 352 27.09 8.46 -19.80
C ALA A 352 25.92 9.47 -19.78
N ASN A 353 24.88 9.16 -18.98
CA ASN A 353 23.63 9.91 -18.86
C ASN A 353 22.91 9.57 -17.55
N GLY A 354 21.81 10.28 -17.26
CA GLY A 354 21.00 10.09 -16.05
C GLY A 354 20.46 8.67 -15.89
N GLY A 355 20.06 8.02 -16.99
CA GLY A 355 19.56 6.64 -16.97
C GLY A 355 20.62 5.63 -16.54
N ALA A 356 21.86 5.79 -16.99
CA ALA A 356 22.98 4.96 -16.53
C ALA A 356 23.31 5.20 -15.04
N MET A 357 23.27 6.46 -14.58
CA MET A 357 23.42 6.77 -13.15
C MET A 357 22.27 6.17 -12.33
N TRP A 358 21.04 6.20 -12.82
CA TRP A 358 19.87 5.61 -12.15
C TRP A 358 19.95 4.09 -12.04
N ARG A 359 20.38 3.39 -13.09
CA ARG A 359 20.54 1.94 -13.06
C ARG A 359 21.63 1.46 -12.10
N SER A 360 22.63 2.29 -11.79
CA SER A 360 23.70 1.94 -10.83
C SER A 360 23.22 1.49 -9.44
N ALA A 361 22.06 1.96 -8.99
CA ALA A 361 21.42 1.49 -7.75
C ALA A 361 21.11 -0.02 -7.77
N PHE A 362 20.78 -0.56 -8.94
CA PHE A 362 20.26 -1.91 -9.13
C PHE A 362 21.23 -2.81 -9.91
N ASP A 363 22.09 -2.25 -10.78
CA ASP A 363 23.10 -2.97 -11.59
C ASP A 363 24.55 -2.86 -11.04
N MET A 364 24.75 -2.03 -10.01
CA MET A 364 25.95 -1.92 -9.17
C MET A 364 27.12 -1.25 -9.93
N SER A 365 26.88 -0.72 -11.14
CA SER A 365 27.90 -0.05 -11.97
C SER A 365 28.43 1.24 -11.36
N SER A 366 29.61 1.66 -11.80
CA SER A 366 30.23 2.92 -11.40
C SER A 366 31.25 3.40 -12.44
N LYS A 367 31.85 4.57 -12.21
CA LYS A 367 32.99 5.08 -12.99
C LYS A 367 34.17 4.10 -13.12
N VAL A 368 34.30 3.14 -12.19
CA VAL A 368 35.42 2.17 -12.13
C VAL A 368 34.95 0.72 -12.39
N HIS A 369 33.65 0.44 -12.29
CA HIS A 369 33.11 -0.91 -12.39
C HIS A 369 31.98 -1.01 -13.41
N LYS A 370 32.04 -2.06 -14.24
CA LYS A 370 30.91 -2.47 -15.07
C LYS A 370 29.76 -2.92 -14.16
N ALA A 371 28.54 -2.82 -14.69
CA ALA A 371 27.38 -3.48 -14.08
C ALA A 371 27.68 -4.98 -13.87
N GLU A 372 27.32 -5.53 -12.71
CA GLU A 372 27.61 -6.93 -12.40
C GLU A 372 26.50 -7.88 -12.93
N PHE A 373 25.39 -7.32 -13.44
CA PHE A 373 24.44 -7.97 -14.36
C PHE A 373 23.72 -6.92 -15.26
N ASP A 374 23.01 -7.36 -16.31
CA ASP A 374 22.19 -6.48 -17.17
C ASP A 374 20.79 -6.29 -16.55
N LEU A 375 20.52 -5.09 -16.02
CA LEU A 375 19.23 -4.79 -15.39
C LEU A 375 18.07 -4.86 -16.37
N ASN A 376 18.20 -4.23 -17.54
CA ASN A 376 17.10 -4.17 -18.52
C ASN A 376 16.68 -5.59 -18.92
N LYS A 377 17.66 -6.47 -19.16
CA LYS A 377 17.40 -7.88 -19.47
C LYS A 377 16.73 -8.65 -18.33
N GLN A 378 17.02 -8.34 -17.06
CA GLN A 378 16.31 -8.94 -15.93
C GLN A 378 14.88 -8.39 -15.82
N ILE A 379 14.66 -7.10 -16.08
CA ILE A 379 13.30 -6.53 -16.12
C ILE A 379 12.48 -7.12 -17.28
N ASP A 380 13.06 -7.33 -18.46
CA ASP A 380 12.41 -8.04 -19.57
C ASP A 380 12.06 -9.50 -19.19
N LYS A 381 12.99 -10.23 -18.55
CA LYS A 381 12.74 -11.59 -18.01
C LYS A 381 11.56 -11.60 -17.04
N ILE A 382 11.53 -10.67 -16.08
CA ILE A 382 10.45 -10.52 -15.10
C ILE A 382 9.13 -10.21 -15.80
N TYR A 383 9.12 -9.24 -16.73
CA TYR A 383 7.92 -8.86 -17.47
C TYR A 383 7.34 -10.05 -18.24
N SER A 384 8.13 -10.74 -19.06
CA SER A 384 7.67 -11.93 -19.79
C SER A 384 7.25 -13.09 -18.87
N THR A 385 7.68 -13.09 -17.61
CA THR A 385 7.20 -14.05 -16.59
C THR A 385 5.81 -13.67 -16.07
N ILE A 386 5.57 -12.40 -15.73
CA ILE A 386 4.31 -11.94 -15.12
C ILE A 386 3.23 -11.52 -16.15
N GLN A 387 3.61 -11.29 -17.40
CA GLN A 387 2.73 -10.79 -18.46
C GLN A 387 1.45 -11.64 -18.66
N PRO A 388 1.46 -12.99 -18.61
CA PRO A 388 0.23 -13.79 -18.76
C PRO A 388 -0.81 -13.50 -17.67
N PHE A 389 -0.38 -13.36 -16.40
CA PHE A 389 -1.28 -12.99 -15.29
C PHE A 389 -1.82 -11.56 -15.48
N TYR A 390 -0.96 -10.61 -15.86
CA TYR A 390 -1.40 -9.25 -16.17
C TYR A 390 -2.41 -9.20 -17.33
N GLN A 391 -2.24 -10.02 -18.36
CA GLN A 391 -3.18 -10.11 -19.48
C GLN A 391 -4.53 -10.70 -19.08
N LEU A 392 -4.58 -11.65 -18.13
CA LEU A 392 -5.84 -12.18 -17.57
C LEU A 392 -6.59 -11.13 -16.74
N LEU A 393 -5.88 -10.37 -15.89
CA LEU A 393 -6.46 -9.24 -15.15
C LEU A 393 -6.95 -8.13 -16.09
N HIS A 394 -6.17 -7.78 -17.12
CA HIS A 394 -6.51 -6.77 -18.12
C HIS A 394 -7.77 -7.16 -18.90
N ALA A 395 -7.87 -8.41 -19.35
CA ALA A 395 -9.04 -8.94 -20.06
C ALA A 395 -10.31 -8.84 -19.21
N TYR A 396 -10.25 -9.34 -17.96
CA TYR A 396 -11.35 -9.30 -17.02
C TYR A 396 -11.79 -7.84 -16.73
N MET A 397 -10.85 -6.98 -16.33
CA MET A 397 -11.12 -5.57 -16.04
C MET A 397 -11.66 -4.83 -17.27
N ARG A 398 -11.17 -5.10 -18.49
CA ARG A 398 -11.67 -4.50 -19.73
C ARG A 398 -13.15 -4.79 -19.96
N ARG A 399 -13.59 -6.02 -19.72
CA ARG A 399 -15.00 -6.41 -19.82
C ARG A 399 -15.83 -5.78 -18.70
N GLN A 400 -15.33 -5.75 -17.47
CA GLN A 400 -16.05 -5.11 -16.36
C GLN A 400 -16.22 -3.58 -16.56
N LEU A 401 -15.19 -2.89 -17.07
CA LEU A 401 -15.27 -1.48 -17.43
C LEU A 401 -16.31 -1.20 -18.53
N ALA A 402 -16.55 -2.15 -19.44
CA ALA A 402 -17.62 -2.04 -20.43
C ALA A 402 -19.02 -2.08 -19.78
N GLY A 403 -19.20 -2.84 -18.69
CA GLY A 403 -20.41 -2.79 -17.86
C GLY A 403 -20.52 -1.47 -17.10
N ILE A 404 -19.53 -1.17 -16.25
CA ILE A 404 -19.50 -0.01 -15.35
C ILE A 404 -19.75 1.32 -16.09
N TYR A 405 -19.21 1.48 -17.29
CA TYR A 405 -19.33 2.70 -18.09
C TYR A 405 -20.26 2.57 -19.31
N SER A 406 -21.11 1.53 -19.37
CA SER A 406 -22.14 1.33 -20.41
C SER A 406 -21.61 1.40 -21.86
N ASN A 407 -20.58 0.59 -22.15
CA ASN A 407 -19.86 0.51 -23.43
C ASN A 407 -19.29 1.86 -23.92
N PRO A 408 -18.34 2.46 -23.18
CA PRO A 408 -17.85 3.81 -23.46
C PRO A 408 -17.06 3.89 -24.77
N VAL A 409 -17.15 5.04 -25.45
CA VAL A 409 -16.64 5.24 -26.82
C VAL A 409 -15.14 4.92 -26.94
N GLY A 410 -14.83 3.89 -27.73
CA GLY A 410 -13.47 3.45 -28.02
C GLY A 410 -12.83 2.62 -26.90
N LEU A 411 -13.61 2.07 -25.98
CA LEU A 411 -13.29 0.77 -25.39
C LEU A 411 -13.66 -0.31 -26.43
N SER A 412 -12.80 -1.30 -26.61
CA SER A 412 -13.04 -2.46 -27.48
C SER A 412 -12.79 -3.74 -26.68
N LYS A 413 -13.31 -4.89 -27.13
CA LYS A 413 -13.16 -6.15 -26.38
C LYS A 413 -11.80 -6.82 -26.53
N ASP A 414 -11.01 -6.33 -27.47
CA ASP A 414 -9.76 -6.91 -27.99
C ASP A 414 -8.56 -5.96 -27.96
N GLY A 415 -8.77 -4.71 -27.51
CA GLY A 415 -7.82 -3.59 -27.64
C GLY A 415 -7.48 -2.89 -26.32
N PRO A 416 -6.65 -1.84 -26.36
CA PRO A 416 -6.11 -1.21 -25.15
C PRO A 416 -7.13 -0.32 -24.43
N ILE A 417 -7.12 -0.36 -23.10
CA ILE A 417 -8.06 0.36 -22.22
C ILE A 417 -7.70 1.86 -22.21
N PRO A 418 -8.68 2.78 -22.35
CA PRO A 418 -8.45 4.21 -22.16
C PRO A 418 -8.08 4.53 -20.70
N ALA A 419 -6.93 5.18 -20.46
CA ALA A 419 -6.37 5.38 -19.12
C ALA A 419 -7.34 6.00 -18.07
N HIS A 420 -8.26 6.86 -18.52
CA HIS A 420 -9.21 7.57 -17.65
C HIS A 420 -10.30 6.66 -17.04
N LEU A 421 -10.47 5.42 -17.51
CA LEU A 421 -11.52 4.52 -17.04
C LEU A 421 -11.15 3.74 -15.77
N PHE A 422 -9.87 3.63 -15.39
CA PHE A 422 -9.46 2.81 -14.24
C PHE A 422 -9.83 3.39 -12.87
N GLY A 423 -10.44 4.58 -12.82
CA GLY A 423 -10.83 5.23 -11.56
C GLY A 423 -9.70 5.98 -10.84
N SER A 424 -8.54 6.12 -11.49
CA SER A 424 -7.46 7.03 -11.08
C SER A 424 -7.08 7.97 -12.23
N LEU A 425 -6.62 9.17 -11.90
CA LEU A 425 -6.22 10.21 -12.87
C LEU A 425 -5.10 9.74 -13.80
N ASP A 426 -4.23 8.85 -13.32
CA ASP A 426 -3.04 8.36 -14.02
C ASP A 426 -3.23 6.96 -14.66
N GLY A 427 -4.35 6.29 -14.35
CA GLY A 427 -4.69 4.96 -14.85
C GLY A 427 -3.90 3.80 -14.23
N GLY A 428 -3.12 4.03 -13.17
CA GLY A 428 -2.29 3.00 -12.53
C GLY A 428 -2.99 2.27 -11.38
N ASP A 429 -3.92 2.92 -10.68
CA ASP A 429 -4.65 2.32 -9.55
C ASP A 429 -6.05 1.88 -9.98
N TRP A 430 -6.34 0.58 -9.90
CA TRP A 430 -7.60 -0.01 -10.38
C TRP A 430 -8.55 -0.35 -9.21
N SER A 431 -8.09 -0.19 -7.97
CA SER A 431 -8.83 -0.45 -6.71
C SER A 431 -10.18 0.27 -6.60
N ALA A 432 -10.33 1.40 -7.30
CA ALA A 432 -11.57 2.16 -7.41
C ALA A 432 -12.78 1.36 -7.94
N HIS A 433 -12.53 0.22 -8.60
CA HIS A 433 -13.55 -0.68 -9.13
C HIS A 433 -13.65 -2.02 -8.40
N TYR A 434 -12.95 -2.22 -7.26
CA TYR A 434 -12.97 -3.50 -6.53
C TYR A 434 -14.41 -3.95 -6.21
N GLU A 435 -15.21 -3.11 -5.54
CA GLU A 435 -16.60 -3.42 -5.13
C GLU A 435 -17.49 -3.88 -6.30
N GLN A 436 -17.35 -3.26 -7.49
CA GLN A 436 -18.18 -3.59 -8.66
C GLN A 436 -17.65 -4.78 -9.46
N THR A 437 -16.48 -5.32 -9.12
CA THR A 437 -15.76 -6.33 -9.91
C THR A 437 -15.21 -7.52 -9.13
N LYS A 438 -15.37 -7.53 -7.80
CA LYS A 438 -14.87 -8.59 -6.92
C LYS A 438 -15.38 -9.99 -7.36
N PRO A 439 -14.50 -11.00 -7.46
CA PRO A 439 -14.85 -12.37 -7.83
C PRO A 439 -16.12 -12.90 -7.15
N PHE A 440 -16.14 -12.88 -5.82
CA PHE A 440 -17.19 -13.41 -4.95
C PHE A 440 -17.86 -12.28 -4.14
N GLU A 441 -19.01 -12.52 -3.51
CA GLU A 441 -19.66 -11.48 -2.68
C GLU A 441 -19.14 -11.45 -1.24
N GLU A 442 -18.54 -12.55 -0.80
CA GLU A 442 -17.94 -12.81 0.50
C GLU A 442 -16.81 -11.82 0.81
N GLU A 443 -16.96 -11.02 1.87
CA GLU A 443 -15.89 -10.17 2.39
C GLU A 443 -15.12 -10.87 3.52
N SER A 444 -13.93 -10.36 3.83
CA SER A 444 -13.19 -10.82 5.01
C SER A 444 -13.64 -10.05 6.26
N GLU A 445 -14.10 -10.78 7.28
CA GLU A 445 -14.47 -10.21 8.59
C GLU A 445 -13.24 -9.88 9.47
N THR A 446 -12.03 -10.14 8.98
CA THR A 446 -10.76 -9.96 9.73
C THR A 446 -10.58 -8.54 10.28
N PRO A 447 -10.82 -7.44 9.53
CA PRO A 447 -10.65 -6.08 10.05
C PRO A 447 -11.61 -5.75 11.20
N GLU A 448 -12.87 -6.16 11.08
CA GLU A 448 -13.93 -6.01 12.08
C GLU A 448 -13.63 -6.85 13.33
N ALA A 449 -13.23 -8.10 13.15
CA ALA A 449 -12.83 -9.00 14.23
C ALA A 449 -11.62 -8.46 15.00
N MET A 450 -10.57 -8.01 14.29
CA MET A 450 -9.39 -7.38 14.89
C MET A 450 -9.75 -6.11 15.66
N LEU A 451 -10.59 -5.23 15.10
CA LEU A 451 -11.03 -4.01 15.77
C LEU A 451 -11.88 -4.31 17.02
N SER A 452 -12.78 -5.29 16.95
CA SER A 452 -13.56 -5.78 18.08
C SER A 452 -12.67 -6.35 19.20
N ALA A 453 -11.69 -7.17 18.84
CA ALA A 453 -10.71 -7.73 19.76
C ALA A 453 -9.81 -6.66 20.39
N PHE A 454 -9.37 -5.65 19.63
CA PHE A 454 -8.62 -4.52 20.16
C PHE A 454 -9.42 -3.76 21.23
N ASN A 455 -10.71 -3.48 20.98
CA ASN A 455 -11.58 -2.81 21.94
C ASN A 455 -11.80 -3.67 23.20
N THR A 456 -12.24 -4.93 23.04
CA THR A 456 -12.55 -5.84 24.15
C THR A 456 -11.34 -6.17 25.02
N GLN A 457 -10.15 -6.30 24.42
CA GLN A 457 -8.90 -6.53 25.15
C GLN A 457 -8.19 -5.24 25.62
N ASN A 458 -8.84 -4.07 25.55
CA ASN A 458 -8.28 -2.77 25.92
C ASN A 458 -6.89 -2.52 25.30
N TYR A 459 -6.77 -2.66 23.98
CA TYR A 459 -5.52 -2.35 23.28
C TYR A 459 -5.21 -0.86 23.31
N THR A 460 -3.92 -0.57 23.41
CA THR A 460 -3.33 0.71 23.06
C THR A 460 -2.44 0.50 21.84
N THR A 461 -2.09 1.57 21.12
CA THR A 461 -1.14 1.47 20.01
C THR A 461 0.24 0.98 20.49
N LYS A 462 0.64 1.32 21.72
CA LYS A 462 1.83 0.75 22.36
C LYS A 462 1.69 -0.76 22.57
N LYS A 463 0.55 -1.24 23.08
CA LYS A 463 0.26 -2.69 23.22
C LYS A 463 0.28 -3.40 21.87
N MET A 464 -0.21 -2.76 20.79
CA MET A 464 -0.10 -3.29 19.42
C MET A 464 1.36 -3.47 18.96
N PHE A 465 2.23 -2.49 19.21
CA PHE A 465 3.67 -2.64 18.93
C PHE A 465 4.36 -3.67 19.85
N VAL A 466 3.89 -3.86 21.09
CA VAL A 466 4.32 -4.96 21.98
C VAL A 466 3.87 -6.33 21.45
N THR A 467 2.65 -6.44 20.90
CA THR A 467 2.16 -7.66 20.23
C THR A 467 3.03 -8.00 19.02
N ALA A 468 3.31 -7.02 18.15
CA ALA A 468 4.26 -7.20 17.05
C ALA A 468 5.65 -7.62 17.55
N TYR A 469 6.15 -7.04 18.65
CA TYR A 469 7.42 -7.44 19.26
C TYR A 469 7.43 -8.89 19.73
N ARG A 470 6.33 -9.40 20.31
CA ARG A 470 6.19 -10.82 20.70
C ARG A 470 6.28 -11.77 19.49
N TYR A 471 5.80 -11.36 18.32
CA TYR A 471 5.98 -12.09 17.05
C TYR A 471 7.44 -12.14 16.60
N PHE A 472 8.17 -11.02 16.60
CA PHE A 472 9.62 -11.06 16.33
C PHE A 472 10.39 -11.86 17.39
N LYS A 473 9.98 -11.79 18.67
CA LYS A 473 10.59 -12.56 19.76
C LYS A 473 10.45 -14.08 19.56
N SER A 474 9.29 -14.57 19.12
CA SER A 474 9.08 -15.98 18.75
C SER A 474 9.81 -16.38 17.46
N ALA A 475 10.05 -15.42 16.55
CA ALA A 475 10.95 -15.56 15.40
C ALA A 475 12.45 -15.32 15.76
N GLY A 476 12.87 -15.57 17.00
CA GLY A 476 14.28 -15.54 17.42
C GLY A 476 14.98 -14.17 17.38
N PHE A 477 14.27 -13.05 17.25
CA PHE A 477 14.89 -11.73 17.28
C PHE A 477 15.37 -11.34 18.70
N PRO A 478 16.45 -10.57 18.82
CA PRO A 478 17.01 -10.15 20.11
C PRO A 478 16.07 -9.19 20.86
N HIS A 479 16.33 -8.95 22.15
CA HIS A 479 15.59 -7.92 22.89
C HIS A 479 15.97 -6.53 22.39
N LEU A 480 14.97 -5.66 22.20
CA LEU A 480 15.18 -4.24 21.93
C LEU A 480 15.54 -3.50 23.23
N PRO A 481 16.30 -2.40 23.16
CA PRO A 481 16.69 -1.66 24.36
C PRO A 481 15.48 -0.90 24.93
N LYS A 482 15.40 -0.74 26.26
CA LYS A 482 14.27 -0.06 26.92
C LYS A 482 13.98 1.35 26.37
N SER A 483 15.02 2.05 25.89
CA SER A 483 14.93 3.32 25.15
C SER A 483 13.92 3.28 24.00
N TYR A 484 13.78 2.17 23.28
CA TYR A 484 12.79 2.02 22.22
C TYR A 484 11.37 2.23 22.76
N TRP A 485 11.03 1.64 23.90
CA TRP A 485 9.69 1.75 24.49
C TRP A 485 9.43 3.08 25.21
N THR A 486 10.46 3.70 25.79
CA THR A 486 10.36 4.96 26.54
C THR A 486 10.58 6.22 25.70
N SER A 487 11.00 6.07 24.44
CA SER A 487 11.35 7.21 23.58
C SER A 487 10.79 7.12 22.15
N SER A 488 9.97 6.13 21.84
CA SER A 488 9.16 6.07 20.61
C SER A 488 7.78 6.71 20.78
N ILE A 489 7.13 6.98 19.65
CA ILE A 489 5.80 7.60 19.56
C ILE A 489 4.88 6.66 18.77
N PHE A 490 4.08 5.92 19.54
CA PHE A 490 3.15 4.92 19.01
C PHE A 490 1.80 5.54 18.62
N ALA A 491 1.21 6.40 19.47
CA ALA A 491 0.00 7.18 19.20
C ALA A 491 0.32 8.64 18.84
N ARG A 492 -0.67 9.37 18.32
CA ARG A 492 -0.62 10.84 18.24
C ARG A 492 -0.85 11.46 19.62
N VAL A 493 0.04 12.35 20.04
CA VAL A 493 -0.12 13.20 21.24
C VAL A 493 -0.86 14.48 20.85
N TRP A 494 -2.02 14.73 21.46
CA TRP A 494 -2.90 15.85 21.09
C TRP A 494 -2.50 17.20 21.68
N SER A 495 -1.58 17.24 22.65
CA SER A 495 -1.05 18.48 23.23
C SER A 495 0.10 19.09 22.43
N LYS A 496 0.38 18.60 21.21
CA LYS A 496 1.47 19.02 20.31
C LYS A 496 1.04 18.96 18.85
N ASP A 497 1.59 19.85 18.02
CA ASP A 497 1.37 19.82 16.58
C ASP A 497 2.33 18.81 15.92
N MET A 498 1.92 17.54 15.84
CA MET A 498 2.77 16.46 15.33
C MET A 498 2.64 16.25 13.82
N ILE A 499 3.79 16.07 13.14
CA ILE A 499 3.86 15.63 11.74
C ILE A 499 3.86 14.09 11.72
N CYS A 500 2.65 13.55 11.78
CA CYS A 500 2.41 12.12 11.96
C CYS A 500 2.87 11.24 10.80
N HIS A 501 2.53 11.58 9.56
CA HIS A 501 2.86 10.78 8.38
C HIS A 501 4.12 11.26 7.66
N PRO A 502 4.88 10.36 7.00
CA PRO A 502 4.78 8.91 7.12
C PRO A 502 5.27 8.45 8.50
N ALA A 503 4.95 7.20 8.83
CA ALA A 503 5.60 6.53 9.94
C ALA A 503 7.08 6.22 9.59
N ALA A 504 7.95 6.16 10.59
CA ALA A 504 9.39 5.93 10.38
C ALA A 504 10.04 5.19 11.57
N ALA A 505 10.93 4.25 11.27
CA ALA A 505 11.88 3.64 12.20
C ALA A 505 13.25 4.34 12.07
N LEU A 506 13.88 4.71 13.18
CA LEU A 506 15.02 5.62 13.22
C LEU A 506 16.17 5.10 14.11
N ASP A 507 17.35 4.99 13.52
CA ASP A 507 18.64 4.92 14.24
C ASP A 507 19.06 6.36 14.61
N MET A 508 19.04 6.68 15.91
CA MET A 508 19.36 8.02 16.41
C MET A 508 20.88 8.30 16.44
N ARG A 509 21.71 7.38 15.92
CA ARG A 509 23.18 7.44 15.89
C ARG A 509 23.80 7.61 17.29
N ALA A 510 23.13 7.08 18.31
CA ALA A 510 23.62 7.02 19.68
C ALA A 510 23.56 5.57 20.22
N PRO A 511 24.38 5.20 21.22
CA PRO A 511 24.49 3.80 21.67
C PRO A 511 23.16 3.22 22.17
N ASN A 512 22.59 2.28 21.42
CA ASN A 512 21.30 1.63 21.68
C ASN A 512 20.11 2.63 21.75
N ASP A 513 20.11 3.70 20.95
CA ASP A 513 18.98 4.62 20.79
C ASP A 513 18.33 4.43 19.42
N PHE A 514 17.27 3.62 19.40
CA PHE A 514 16.46 3.30 18.23
C PHE A 514 15.00 3.61 18.54
N ARG A 515 14.25 4.19 17.60
CA ARG A 515 12.90 4.71 17.86
C ARG A 515 11.96 4.45 16.69
N VAL A 516 10.67 4.45 16.96
CA VAL A 516 9.61 4.57 15.94
C VAL A 516 8.77 5.82 16.16
N LYS A 517 8.36 6.48 15.08
CA LYS A 517 7.29 7.50 15.06
C LYS A 517 6.20 6.97 14.14
N ALA A 518 5.03 6.64 14.68
CA ALA A 518 3.91 6.10 13.90
C ALA A 518 2.67 7.01 13.87
N CYS A 519 2.25 7.57 15.01
CA CYS A 519 0.90 8.11 15.20
C CYS A 519 -0.21 7.11 14.80
N ALA A 520 0.02 5.82 15.04
CA ALA A 520 -0.89 4.75 14.67
C ALA A 520 -2.26 4.89 15.34
N GLN A 521 -3.25 4.24 14.74
CA GLN A 521 -4.60 4.02 15.27
C GLN A 521 -4.77 2.52 15.56
N LEU A 522 -5.96 2.09 15.99
CA LEU A 522 -6.27 0.67 16.18
C LEU A 522 -7.05 0.18 14.95
N GLY A 523 -6.52 -0.82 14.26
CA GLY A 523 -7.08 -1.38 13.03
C GLY A 523 -6.02 -2.14 12.24
N GLU A 524 -6.45 -2.95 11.28
CA GLU A 524 -5.57 -3.81 10.47
C GLU A 524 -4.41 -3.06 9.76
N PRO A 525 -4.61 -1.91 9.07
CA PRO A 525 -3.52 -1.28 8.32
C PRO A 525 -2.39 -0.76 9.21
N ASP A 526 -2.71 -0.28 10.42
CA ASP A 526 -1.71 0.16 11.38
C ASP A 526 -1.07 -1.00 12.16
N PHE A 527 -1.72 -2.16 12.22
CA PHE A 527 -1.14 -3.42 12.70
C PHE A 527 -0.07 -3.93 11.72
N GLU A 528 -0.36 -3.95 10.41
CA GLU A 528 0.64 -4.24 9.36
C GLU A 528 1.78 -3.22 9.37
N GLN A 529 1.45 -1.93 9.53
CA GLN A 529 2.44 -0.85 9.62
C GLN A 529 3.36 -1.03 10.85
N ALA A 530 2.84 -1.49 12.00
CA ALA A 530 3.63 -1.77 13.18
C ALA A 530 4.68 -2.88 12.95
N HIS A 531 4.29 -3.99 12.31
CA HIS A 531 5.23 -5.07 11.95
C HIS A 531 6.27 -4.59 10.93
N SER A 532 5.84 -3.81 9.94
CA SER A 532 6.70 -3.19 8.91
C SER A 532 7.78 -2.29 9.51
N LEU A 533 7.43 -1.46 10.51
CA LEU A 533 8.36 -0.55 11.18
C LEU A 533 9.28 -1.29 12.16
N LEU A 534 8.77 -2.34 12.79
CA LEU A 534 9.51 -3.09 13.79
C LEU A 534 10.60 -3.96 13.14
N VAL A 535 10.36 -4.57 11.96
CA VAL A 535 11.46 -5.24 11.22
C VAL A 535 12.53 -4.24 10.72
N GLN A 536 12.14 -3.01 10.37
CA GLN A 536 13.10 -1.94 10.04
C GLN A 536 13.93 -1.52 11.26
N THR A 537 13.29 -1.38 12.43
CA THR A 537 13.97 -1.16 13.72
C THR A 537 14.93 -2.31 14.03
N TYR A 538 14.53 -3.57 13.78
CA TYR A 538 15.41 -4.72 13.96
C TYR A 538 16.58 -4.74 12.98
N TYR A 539 16.42 -4.29 11.73
CA TYR A 539 17.53 -4.16 10.78
C TYR A 539 18.54 -3.14 11.32
N GLN A 540 18.05 -1.97 11.74
CA GLN A 540 18.84 -0.91 12.37
C GLN A 540 19.57 -1.38 13.63
N TYR A 541 18.90 -2.18 14.46
CA TYR A 541 19.47 -2.74 15.69
C TYR A 541 20.50 -3.85 15.41
N LEU A 542 20.29 -4.70 14.41
CA LEU A 542 21.17 -5.83 14.11
C LEU A 542 22.50 -5.40 13.47
N TYR A 543 22.53 -4.36 12.62
CA TYR A 543 23.79 -3.85 12.06
C TYR A 543 24.52 -2.82 12.95
N LYS A 544 24.01 -2.52 14.16
CA LYS A 544 24.49 -1.41 15.00
C LYS A 544 25.99 -1.41 15.31
N ASP A 545 26.61 -2.59 15.29
CA ASP A 545 28.01 -2.82 15.61
C ASP A 545 28.95 -2.77 14.38
N GLN A 546 28.40 -2.57 13.17
CA GLN A 546 29.19 -2.24 11.97
C GLN A 546 29.81 -0.83 12.08
N SER A 547 30.82 -0.54 11.25
CA SER A 547 31.25 0.84 10.98
C SER A 547 30.08 1.68 10.44
N LEU A 548 30.02 2.97 10.78
CA LEU A 548 28.97 3.92 10.41
C LEU A 548 28.51 3.82 8.95
N LEU A 549 29.45 3.77 8.00
CA LEU A 549 29.16 3.68 6.55
C LEU A 549 28.48 2.37 6.13
N PHE A 550 28.38 1.40 7.04
CA PHE A 550 27.66 0.15 6.90
C PHE A 550 26.45 0.02 7.85
N ARG A 551 26.15 1.05 8.67
CA ARG A 551 24.94 1.12 9.53
C ARG A 551 23.70 1.54 8.76
N GLU A 552 23.49 0.81 7.68
CA GLU A 552 22.50 1.04 6.64
C GLU A 552 22.12 -0.32 6.03
N GLN A 553 20.93 -0.42 5.43
CA GLN A 553 20.53 -1.67 4.78
C GLN A 553 21.25 -1.88 3.44
N ALA A 554 21.35 -3.14 2.97
CA ALA A 554 22.10 -3.49 1.76
C ALA A 554 21.62 -2.79 0.46
N SER A 555 20.33 -2.42 0.39
CA SER A 555 19.73 -1.49 -0.57
C SER A 555 18.28 -1.21 -0.15
N PRO A 556 17.70 -0.01 -0.41
CA PRO A 556 16.30 0.28 -0.07
C PRO A 556 15.30 -0.76 -0.58
N VAL A 557 15.49 -1.36 -1.76
CA VAL A 557 14.57 -2.40 -2.27
C VAL A 557 14.55 -3.68 -1.43
N ILE A 558 15.63 -3.99 -0.72
CA ILE A 558 15.67 -5.11 0.24
C ILE A 558 14.95 -4.71 1.53
N THR A 559 15.12 -3.47 2.00
CA THR A 559 14.39 -2.95 3.17
C THR A 559 12.88 -2.94 2.93
N ASP A 560 12.46 -2.36 1.80
CA ASP A 560 11.07 -2.27 1.38
C ASP A 560 10.44 -3.68 1.27
N ALA A 561 11.15 -4.62 0.63
CA ALA A 561 10.68 -6.00 0.46
C ALA A 561 10.54 -6.77 1.77
N ILE A 562 11.51 -6.64 2.69
CA ILE A 562 11.44 -7.25 4.04
C ILE A 562 10.27 -6.64 4.83
N ALA A 563 10.14 -5.30 4.83
CA ALA A 563 9.04 -4.62 5.52
C ALA A 563 7.67 -5.09 5.02
N ASN A 564 7.47 -5.13 3.70
CA ASN A 564 6.22 -5.56 3.08
C ASN A 564 5.94 -7.07 3.24
N ALA A 565 6.96 -7.91 3.42
CA ALA A 565 6.78 -9.32 3.76
C ALA A 565 6.26 -9.48 5.21
N PHE A 566 6.84 -8.75 6.17
CA PHE A 566 6.38 -8.75 7.57
C PHE A 566 5.03 -8.04 7.79
N ALA A 567 4.69 -7.07 6.93
CA ALA A 567 3.34 -6.50 6.85
C ALA A 567 2.31 -7.61 6.59
N HIS A 568 2.44 -8.26 5.44
CA HIS A 568 1.55 -9.30 4.94
C HIS A 568 1.50 -10.55 5.85
N LEU A 569 2.61 -10.93 6.48
CA LEU A 569 2.61 -12.04 7.45
C LEU A 569 1.89 -11.71 8.76
N SER A 570 1.67 -10.42 9.07
CA SER A 570 0.95 -10.03 10.29
C SER A 570 -0.57 -10.25 10.18
N THR A 571 -1.13 -10.31 8.97
CA THR A 571 -2.55 -10.59 8.70
C THR A 571 -2.83 -12.08 8.38
N ASN A 572 -1.93 -12.99 8.80
CA ASN A 572 -2.19 -14.43 8.74
C ASN A 572 -3.13 -14.88 9.88
N PRO A 573 -4.26 -15.58 9.60
CA PRO A 573 -5.26 -15.92 10.62
C PRO A 573 -4.73 -16.77 11.78
N HIS A 574 -3.84 -17.74 11.55
CA HIS A 574 -3.26 -18.56 12.63
C HIS A 574 -2.42 -17.72 13.61
N TYR A 575 -1.72 -16.69 13.14
CA TYR A 575 -1.03 -15.73 14.02
C TYR A 575 -2.03 -14.84 14.78
N LEU A 576 -3.02 -14.27 14.09
CA LEU A 576 -4.05 -13.42 14.72
C LEU A 576 -4.82 -14.20 15.80
N TYR A 577 -5.22 -15.44 15.54
CA TYR A 577 -5.85 -16.33 16.52
C TYR A 577 -4.92 -16.64 17.70
N SER A 578 -3.62 -16.87 17.44
CA SER A 578 -2.62 -17.05 18.50
C SER A 578 -2.41 -15.80 19.38
N GLN A 579 -2.84 -14.62 18.93
CA GLN A 579 -2.91 -13.37 19.71
C GLN A 579 -4.34 -13.02 20.18
N LYS A 580 -5.32 -13.90 19.95
CA LYS A 580 -6.75 -13.72 20.22
C LYS A 580 -7.36 -12.49 19.55
N LEU A 581 -6.83 -12.10 18.40
CA LEU A 581 -7.29 -10.96 17.59
C LEU A 581 -8.39 -11.34 16.59
N VAL A 582 -8.52 -12.64 16.29
CA VAL A 582 -9.67 -13.23 15.59
C VAL A 582 -10.10 -14.49 16.35
N PRO A 583 -11.38 -14.92 16.25
CA PRO A 583 -11.86 -16.15 16.84
C PRO A 583 -11.52 -17.38 15.96
N SER A 584 -11.90 -18.58 16.40
CA SER A 584 -11.53 -19.87 15.80
C SER A 584 -12.02 -20.05 14.35
N GLU A 585 -13.12 -19.41 13.99
CA GLU A 585 -13.79 -19.57 12.70
C GLU A 585 -12.96 -18.98 11.55
N HIS A 586 -12.06 -18.03 11.86
CA HIS A 586 -11.12 -17.46 10.89
C HIS A 586 -9.97 -18.43 10.51
N LEU A 587 -9.88 -19.61 11.14
CA LEU A 587 -8.93 -20.65 10.77
C LEU A 587 -9.42 -21.51 9.59
N ASP A 588 -10.71 -21.45 9.25
CA ASP A 588 -11.29 -22.04 8.03
C ASP A 588 -11.19 -21.03 6.88
N ILE A 589 -10.03 -20.99 6.20
CA ILE A 589 -9.71 -19.95 5.22
C ILE A 589 -10.34 -20.28 3.86
N LYS A 590 -11.58 -19.81 3.63
CA LYS A 590 -12.35 -20.03 2.40
C LYS A 590 -11.63 -19.51 1.13
N ASP A 591 -11.63 -20.33 0.08
CA ASP A 591 -11.10 -19.99 -1.26
C ASP A 591 -11.64 -18.65 -1.80
N SER A 592 -12.94 -18.38 -1.63
CA SER A 592 -13.57 -17.14 -2.10
C SER A 592 -12.98 -15.88 -1.45
N VAL A 593 -12.67 -15.94 -0.15
CA VAL A 593 -12.02 -14.87 0.61
C VAL A 593 -10.55 -14.72 0.20
N ILE A 594 -9.83 -15.82 -0.05
CA ILE A 594 -8.46 -15.77 -0.59
C ILE A 594 -8.47 -15.10 -1.97
N ILE A 595 -9.35 -15.52 -2.88
CA ILE A 595 -9.41 -14.98 -4.25
C ILE A 595 -9.83 -13.51 -4.24
N ASN A 596 -10.78 -13.09 -3.40
CA ASN A 596 -11.15 -11.67 -3.22
C ASN A 596 -9.98 -10.84 -2.66
N LYS A 597 -9.26 -11.32 -1.63
CA LYS A 597 -8.04 -10.68 -1.09
C LYS A 597 -6.96 -10.52 -2.17
N LEU A 598 -6.60 -11.60 -2.84
CA LEU A 598 -5.61 -11.61 -3.92
C LEU A 598 -6.02 -10.66 -5.05
N TYR A 599 -7.30 -10.62 -5.42
CA TYR A 599 -7.80 -9.72 -6.44
C TYR A 599 -7.61 -8.25 -6.03
N LYS A 600 -8.01 -7.89 -4.81
CA LYS A 600 -7.85 -6.53 -4.24
C LYS A 600 -6.38 -6.09 -4.24
N GLU A 601 -5.49 -6.90 -3.68
CA GLU A 601 -4.04 -6.64 -3.70
C GLU A 601 -3.49 -6.47 -5.12
N SER A 602 -4.02 -7.25 -6.09
CA SER A 602 -3.58 -7.17 -7.48
C SER A 602 -3.99 -5.84 -8.12
N LEU A 603 -5.22 -5.37 -7.90
CA LEU A 603 -5.72 -4.07 -8.40
C LEU A 603 -4.99 -2.87 -7.79
N GLU A 604 -4.57 -3.00 -6.53
CA GLU A 604 -3.85 -1.99 -5.77
C GLU A 604 -2.34 -1.95 -6.07
N SER A 605 -1.70 -3.07 -6.40
CA SER A 605 -0.24 -3.14 -6.51
C SER A 605 0.31 -3.85 -7.75
N PHE A 606 -0.22 -5.02 -8.12
CA PHE A 606 0.32 -5.80 -9.24
C PHE A 606 0.08 -5.11 -10.59
N THR A 607 -1.08 -4.49 -10.78
CA THR A 607 -1.45 -3.72 -11.98
C THR A 607 -0.48 -2.57 -12.28
N LYS A 608 0.16 -2.00 -11.25
CA LYS A 608 1.14 -0.90 -11.35
C LYS A 608 2.50 -1.36 -11.85
N LEU A 609 2.77 -2.67 -11.94
CA LEU A 609 4.10 -3.19 -12.29
C LEU A 609 4.54 -2.83 -13.71
N PRO A 610 3.75 -3.02 -14.79
CA PRO A 610 4.24 -2.72 -16.14
C PRO A 610 4.37 -1.21 -16.40
N PHE A 611 3.63 -0.37 -15.67
CA PHE A 611 3.86 1.08 -15.64
C PHE A 611 5.28 1.45 -15.20
N THR A 612 5.85 0.75 -14.22
CA THR A 612 7.23 1.04 -13.79
C THR A 612 8.25 0.85 -14.92
N ILE A 613 8.02 -0.19 -15.74
CA ILE A 613 8.82 -0.58 -16.90
C ILE A 613 8.61 0.43 -18.04
N ALA A 614 7.38 0.84 -18.28
CA ALA A 614 7.04 1.87 -19.27
C ALA A 614 7.69 3.23 -18.92
N ALA A 615 7.54 3.66 -17.66
CA ALA A 615 8.04 4.93 -17.15
C ALA A 615 9.58 5.04 -17.19
N ASP A 616 10.30 3.96 -16.84
CA ASP A 616 11.77 3.99 -16.83
C ASP A 616 12.35 3.76 -18.23
N ASN A 617 11.81 2.87 -19.05
CA ASN A 617 12.28 2.72 -20.45
C ASN A 617 12.12 4.02 -21.23
N TRP A 618 10.97 4.69 -21.14
CA TRP A 618 10.76 6.01 -21.74
C TRP A 618 11.76 7.04 -21.20
N ARG A 619 11.95 7.13 -19.88
CA ARG A 619 12.94 8.06 -19.30
C ARG A 619 14.38 7.76 -19.72
N TYR A 620 14.75 6.50 -19.92
CA TYR A 620 16.08 6.13 -20.42
C TYR A 620 16.31 6.64 -21.85
N GLU A 621 15.31 6.51 -22.73
CA GLU A 621 15.35 7.08 -24.11
C GLU A 621 15.38 8.62 -24.13
N LEU A 622 14.86 9.28 -23.09
CA LEU A 622 15.02 10.73 -22.86
C LEU A 622 16.43 11.09 -22.37
N PHE A 623 17.05 10.25 -21.53
CA PHE A 623 18.39 10.48 -21.01
C PHE A 623 19.50 10.23 -22.04
N ASP A 624 19.38 9.21 -22.90
CA ASP A 624 20.35 9.00 -23.99
C ASP A 624 20.06 9.85 -25.24
N GLY A 625 18.82 10.30 -25.43
CA GLY A 625 18.41 11.16 -26.55
C GLY A 625 17.95 10.39 -27.79
N THR A 626 17.64 9.10 -27.66
CA THR A 626 17.07 8.26 -28.74
C THR A 626 15.77 8.84 -29.30
N VAL A 627 14.96 9.50 -28.47
CA VAL A 627 13.64 10.02 -28.86
C VAL A 627 13.70 11.54 -29.11
N PRO A 628 13.37 12.01 -30.34
CA PRO A 628 13.28 13.44 -30.64
C PRO A 628 12.27 14.18 -29.75
N LYS A 629 12.59 15.43 -29.36
CA LYS A 629 11.78 16.24 -28.42
C LYS A 629 10.33 16.50 -28.87
N ASN A 630 10.03 16.40 -30.16
CA ASN A 630 8.69 16.51 -30.74
C ASN A 630 7.93 15.17 -30.81
N LYS A 631 8.56 14.04 -30.46
CA LYS A 631 7.98 12.69 -30.45
C LYS A 631 7.86 12.05 -29.05
N LEU A 632 8.24 12.80 -28.00
CA LEU A 632 8.15 12.35 -26.60
C LEU A 632 6.75 11.85 -26.20
N ASN A 633 5.68 12.51 -26.66
CA ASN A 633 4.31 12.16 -26.28
C ASN A 633 3.76 10.97 -27.07
N ASP A 634 4.06 10.89 -28.37
CA ASP A 634 3.73 9.75 -29.22
C ASP A 634 4.40 8.48 -28.67
N ARG A 635 5.70 8.58 -28.34
CA ARG A 635 6.50 7.48 -27.78
C ARG A 635 6.05 7.09 -26.37
N TRP A 636 5.57 8.04 -25.57
CA TRP A 636 4.96 7.75 -24.26
C TRP A 636 3.81 6.77 -24.41
N TRP A 637 2.86 7.06 -25.30
CA TRP A 637 1.69 6.22 -25.51
C TRP A 637 2.02 4.90 -26.24
N GLU A 638 3.01 4.88 -27.12
CA GLU A 638 3.52 3.64 -27.73
C GLU A 638 4.06 2.67 -26.65
N ILE A 639 4.86 3.17 -25.71
CA ILE A 639 5.44 2.37 -24.62
C ILE A 639 4.36 1.95 -23.60
N ARG A 640 3.44 2.85 -23.23
CA ARG A 640 2.26 2.53 -22.38
C ARG A 640 1.43 1.41 -23.00
N ASN A 641 1.15 1.49 -24.30
CA ASN A 641 0.42 0.46 -25.02
C ASN A 641 1.16 -0.89 -25.01
N LYS A 642 2.48 -0.89 -25.27
CA LYS A 642 3.30 -2.11 -25.32
C LYS A 642 3.29 -2.89 -24.00
N TYR A 643 3.46 -2.21 -22.86
CA TYR A 643 3.65 -2.88 -21.56
C TYR A 643 2.37 -3.02 -20.73
N GLU A 644 1.39 -2.13 -20.88
CA GLU A 644 0.18 -2.11 -20.03
C GLU A 644 -1.11 -2.35 -20.82
N GLY A 645 -1.09 -2.29 -22.15
CA GLY A 645 -2.34 -2.29 -22.92
C GLY A 645 -3.22 -1.09 -22.61
N VAL A 646 -2.61 0.07 -22.37
CA VAL A 646 -3.30 1.32 -22.00
C VAL A 646 -3.09 2.40 -23.07
N ARG A 647 -4.20 3.00 -23.53
CA ARG A 647 -4.20 4.05 -24.56
C ARG A 647 -4.56 5.43 -24.00
N SER A 648 -4.16 6.47 -24.75
CA SER A 648 -4.53 7.85 -24.43
C SER A 648 -6.05 8.05 -24.48
N PRO A 649 -6.64 8.82 -23.54
CA PRO A 649 -8.02 9.30 -23.64
C PRO A 649 -8.31 10.20 -24.86
N GLN A 650 -7.29 10.73 -25.54
CA GLN A 650 -7.43 11.67 -26.66
C GLN A 650 -6.52 11.33 -27.86
N PRO A 651 -6.78 11.87 -29.06
CA PRO A 651 -5.81 11.88 -30.17
C PRO A 651 -4.48 12.54 -29.74
N TYR A 652 -3.35 12.02 -30.21
CA TYR A 652 -2.03 12.47 -29.75
C TYR A 652 -1.74 13.93 -30.13
N ASN A 653 -1.43 14.76 -29.12
CA ASN A 653 -0.98 16.13 -29.28
C ASN A 653 0.52 16.24 -28.95
N THR A 654 1.36 16.51 -29.97
CA THR A 654 2.82 16.65 -29.80
C THR A 654 3.23 17.84 -28.94
N SER A 655 2.32 18.79 -28.68
CA SER A 655 2.55 19.95 -27.80
C SER A 655 2.69 19.51 -26.35
N ASN A 656 1.92 18.51 -25.92
CA ASN A 656 1.82 18.06 -24.54
C ASN A 656 3.01 17.18 -24.11
N LEU A 657 3.02 16.79 -22.83
CA LEU A 657 3.91 15.77 -22.29
C LEU A 657 3.12 15.01 -21.21
N ASP A 658 2.19 14.17 -21.66
CA ASP A 658 1.14 13.56 -20.84
C ASP A 658 1.72 12.75 -19.66
N ALA A 659 2.94 12.20 -19.82
CA ALA A 659 3.73 11.55 -18.78
C ALA A 659 3.90 12.37 -17.48
N LEU A 660 3.82 13.70 -17.54
CA LEU A 660 3.93 14.58 -16.36
C LEU A 660 2.78 14.43 -15.36
N ILE A 661 1.68 13.80 -15.76
CA ILE A 661 0.53 13.49 -14.88
C ILE A 661 0.94 12.64 -13.66
N HIS A 662 1.88 11.71 -13.87
CA HIS A 662 2.37 10.76 -12.85
C HIS A 662 3.39 11.41 -11.92
N ASN A 663 3.13 11.38 -10.62
CA ASN A 663 4.03 11.96 -9.60
C ASN A 663 5.43 11.33 -9.61
N SER A 664 5.55 10.03 -9.94
CA SER A 664 6.84 9.32 -10.07
C SER A 664 7.72 9.85 -11.21
N VAL A 665 7.10 10.43 -12.26
CA VAL A 665 7.77 11.03 -13.42
C VAL A 665 8.09 12.49 -13.15
N SER A 666 7.11 13.29 -12.70
CA SER A 666 7.23 14.75 -12.61
C SER A 666 7.72 15.27 -11.26
N GLN A 667 7.10 14.86 -10.14
CA GLN A 667 7.38 15.44 -8.81
C GLN A 667 8.55 14.76 -8.09
N VAL A 668 8.65 13.44 -8.20
CA VAL A 668 9.64 12.61 -7.49
C VAL A 668 10.92 12.40 -8.31
N HIS A 669 10.81 12.39 -9.64
CA HIS A 669 11.90 12.19 -10.62
C HIS A 669 12.93 11.12 -10.19
N SER A 670 12.44 9.90 -9.96
CA SER A 670 13.22 8.76 -9.44
C SER A 670 12.81 7.46 -10.16
N PRO A 671 13.68 6.42 -10.24
CA PRO A 671 13.39 5.18 -10.96
C PRO A 671 12.12 4.49 -10.46
N ALA A 672 11.14 4.32 -11.34
CA ALA A 672 9.90 3.61 -11.02
C ALA A 672 10.15 2.10 -10.85
N THR A 673 11.19 1.57 -11.52
CA THR A 673 11.63 0.17 -11.43
C THR A 673 11.98 -0.26 -9.98
N ARG A 674 12.24 0.69 -9.05
CA ARG A 674 12.37 0.39 -7.61
C ARG A 674 11.17 -0.41 -7.10
N THR A 675 9.95 -0.01 -7.47
CA THR A 675 8.71 -0.65 -7.02
C THR A 675 8.60 -2.08 -7.55
N LEU A 676 8.90 -2.31 -8.83
CA LEU A 676 8.91 -3.66 -9.41
C LEU A 676 9.93 -4.58 -8.74
N ILE A 677 11.16 -4.10 -8.53
CA ILE A 677 12.21 -4.87 -7.87
C ILE A 677 11.79 -5.19 -6.43
N SER A 678 11.33 -4.19 -5.67
CA SER A 678 10.84 -4.39 -4.29
C SER A 678 9.67 -5.38 -4.20
N TYR A 679 8.71 -5.30 -5.13
CA TYR A 679 7.51 -6.14 -5.12
C TYR A 679 7.82 -7.60 -5.52
N VAL A 680 8.70 -7.83 -6.49
CA VAL A 680 9.23 -9.19 -6.78
C VAL A 680 10.02 -9.73 -5.58
N LEU A 681 10.87 -8.89 -4.97
CA LEU A 681 11.64 -9.26 -3.78
C LEU A 681 10.76 -9.57 -2.56
N LYS A 682 9.59 -8.92 -2.38
CA LYS A 682 8.62 -9.24 -1.31
C LYS A 682 8.33 -10.73 -1.30
N PHE A 683 7.95 -11.29 -2.46
CA PHE A 683 7.56 -12.69 -2.58
C PHE A 683 8.76 -13.65 -2.60
N GLN A 684 9.90 -13.26 -3.19
CA GLN A 684 11.14 -14.05 -3.06
C GLN A 684 11.59 -14.20 -1.60
N ILE A 685 11.42 -13.15 -0.79
CA ILE A 685 11.77 -13.15 0.63
C ILE A 685 10.69 -13.87 1.44
N LEU A 686 9.40 -13.62 1.18
CA LEU A 686 8.29 -14.34 1.82
C LEU A 686 8.46 -15.86 1.71
N LYS A 687 8.64 -16.39 0.51
CA LYS A 687 8.89 -17.83 0.28
C LYS A 687 10.17 -18.35 0.95
N ALA A 688 11.18 -17.50 1.15
CA ALA A 688 12.40 -17.87 1.84
C ALA A 688 12.27 -17.89 3.39
N LEU A 689 11.22 -17.26 3.93
CA LEU A 689 10.91 -17.23 5.37
C LEU A 689 9.84 -18.24 5.77
N CYS A 690 9.02 -18.70 4.83
CA CYS A 690 8.05 -19.77 5.05
C CYS A 690 8.70 -21.17 5.06
N PRO A 691 8.10 -22.16 5.76
CA PRO A 691 8.50 -23.55 5.66
C PRO A 691 8.38 -24.13 4.23
N GLU A 692 9.12 -25.21 3.95
CA GLU A 692 8.97 -25.95 2.69
C GLU A 692 7.59 -26.61 2.63
N GLY A 693 6.87 -26.40 1.52
CA GLY A 693 5.54 -26.98 1.28
C GLY A 693 4.35 -26.13 1.73
N THR A 694 4.56 -24.93 2.30
CA THR A 694 3.45 -24.01 2.62
C THR A 694 2.79 -23.42 1.37
N ILE A 695 1.46 -23.40 1.35
CA ILE A 695 0.66 -22.73 0.30
C ILE A 695 0.77 -21.21 0.51
N LEU A 696 1.45 -20.52 -0.41
CA LEU A 696 1.95 -19.17 -0.15
C LEU A 696 0.82 -18.12 -0.04
N SER A 697 -0.33 -18.36 -0.67
CA SER A 697 -1.53 -17.49 -0.61
C SER A 697 -2.24 -17.47 0.75
N GLU A 698 -2.11 -18.53 1.55
CA GLU A 698 -2.65 -18.61 2.92
C GLU A 698 -1.72 -17.92 3.95
N GLY A 699 -0.49 -17.60 3.53
CA GLY A 699 0.58 -17.11 4.40
C GLY A 699 1.26 -18.24 5.19
N CYS A 700 2.07 -17.89 6.19
CA CYS A 700 2.84 -18.89 6.93
C CYS A 700 3.19 -18.43 8.35
N ILE A 701 3.48 -19.39 9.22
CA ILE A 701 4.01 -19.15 10.56
C ILE A 701 5.54 -19.20 10.54
N LEU A 702 6.16 -18.13 11.05
CA LEU A 702 7.63 -18.02 11.18
C LEU A 702 8.13 -18.70 12.46
N SER A 703 9.40 -19.12 12.42
CA SER A 703 10.13 -19.68 13.56
C SER A 703 11.52 -19.06 13.70
N GLU A 704 12.22 -19.36 14.80
CA GLU A 704 13.63 -18.97 14.96
C GLU A 704 14.51 -19.52 13.82
N ASP A 705 14.25 -20.75 13.35
CA ASP A 705 15.00 -21.39 12.27
C ASP A 705 14.74 -20.71 10.91
N THR A 706 13.47 -20.54 10.51
CA THR A 706 13.15 -20.00 9.18
C THR A 706 13.57 -18.53 9.02
N THR A 707 13.77 -17.82 10.12
CA THR A 707 14.26 -16.43 10.10
C THR A 707 15.76 -16.28 10.42
N GLU A 708 16.50 -17.35 10.71
CA GLU A 708 17.94 -17.30 11.06
C GLU A 708 18.75 -16.58 9.97
N LYS A 709 18.64 -17.04 8.72
CA LYS A 709 19.32 -16.47 7.55
C LYS A 709 19.05 -14.98 7.38
N LEU A 710 17.82 -14.55 7.66
CA LEU A 710 17.42 -13.15 7.62
C LEU A 710 18.11 -12.35 8.73
N ARG A 711 18.09 -12.85 9.99
CA ARG A 711 18.76 -12.19 11.12
C ARG A 711 20.26 -12.05 10.87
N GLU A 712 20.94 -13.09 10.39
CA GLU A 712 22.37 -13.02 10.05
C GLU A 712 22.67 -12.08 8.88
N THR A 713 21.79 -12.02 7.88
CA THR A 713 21.91 -11.07 6.76
C THR A 713 21.74 -9.62 7.24
N MET A 714 20.76 -9.35 8.11
CA MET A 714 20.49 -8.01 8.63
C MET A 714 21.67 -7.45 9.44
N LYS A 715 22.41 -8.28 10.19
CA LYS A 715 23.64 -7.88 10.90
C LYS A 715 24.73 -7.29 10.01
N LEU A 716 24.74 -7.61 8.72
CA LEU A 716 25.80 -7.20 7.79
C LEU A 716 25.56 -5.81 7.17
N GLY A 717 24.32 -5.31 7.18
CA GLY A 717 23.98 -4.01 6.59
C GLY A 717 24.49 -3.87 5.14
N SER A 718 24.98 -2.69 4.78
CA SER A 718 25.62 -2.42 3.49
C SER A 718 27.10 -2.85 3.39
N SER A 719 27.62 -3.56 4.42
CA SER A 719 28.91 -4.27 4.29
C SER A 719 28.82 -5.49 3.36
N ILE A 720 27.61 -5.93 3.00
CA ILE A 720 27.30 -6.75 1.83
C ILE A 720 26.47 -5.96 0.81
N THR A 721 26.24 -6.56 -0.36
CA THR A 721 25.41 -5.98 -1.41
C THR A 721 24.03 -6.62 -1.48
N TRP A 722 23.08 -5.98 -2.17
CA TRP A 722 21.69 -6.40 -2.18
C TRP A 722 21.44 -7.79 -2.79
N LEU A 723 22.10 -8.18 -3.90
CA LEU A 723 22.01 -9.58 -4.37
C LEU A 723 22.71 -10.57 -3.44
N LYS A 724 23.75 -10.16 -2.69
CA LYS A 724 24.35 -11.07 -1.68
C LYS A 724 23.45 -11.22 -0.45
N ALA A 725 22.75 -10.17 -0.06
CA ALA A 725 21.70 -10.25 0.96
C ALA A 725 20.57 -11.19 0.49
N LEU A 726 20.11 -11.05 -0.76
CA LEU A 726 19.11 -11.94 -1.35
C LEU A 726 19.58 -13.39 -1.45
N GLU A 727 20.84 -13.63 -1.82
CA GLU A 727 21.45 -14.96 -1.86
C GLU A 727 21.55 -15.59 -0.47
N MET A 728 21.86 -14.80 0.57
CA MET A 728 21.91 -15.29 1.94
C MET A 728 20.52 -15.62 2.51
N ILE A 729 19.49 -14.84 2.16
CA ILE A 729 18.10 -15.07 2.58
C ILE A 729 17.49 -16.25 1.80
N SER A 730 17.44 -16.15 0.47
CA SER A 730 16.69 -17.05 -0.42
C SER A 730 17.49 -18.19 -1.06
N GLY A 731 18.81 -18.22 -0.87
CA GLY A 731 19.71 -19.14 -1.56
C GLY A 731 20.03 -18.76 -3.02
N LYS A 732 19.35 -17.77 -3.61
CA LYS A 732 19.59 -17.27 -4.98
C LYS A 732 20.00 -15.80 -5.00
N GLY A 733 21.14 -15.51 -5.62
CA GLY A 733 21.58 -14.14 -5.91
C GLY A 733 21.01 -13.58 -7.22
N GLU A 734 19.72 -13.75 -7.50
CA GLU A 734 19.07 -13.20 -8.71
C GLU A 734 17.60 -12.83 -8.48
N LEU A 735 17.04 -12.01 -9.37
CA LEU A 735 15.61 -11.72 -9.39
C LEU A 735 14.82 -12.87 -10.03
N ASP A 736 13.78 -13.30 -9.34
CA ASP A 736 12.93 -14.43 -9.68
C ASP A 736 11.48 -14.12 -9.35
N ALA A 737 10.62 -14.06 -10.38
CA ALA A 737 9.21 -13.73 -10.23
C ALA A 737 8.30 -14.97 -10.01
N GLN A 738 8.87 -16.19 -9.95
CA GLN A 738 8.06 -17.40 -9.70
C GLN A 738 7.33 -17.36 -8.34
N PRO A 739 7.93 -16.94 -7.21
CA PRO A 739 7.22 -16.87 -5.93
C PRO A 739 6.06 -15.87 -5.89
N LEU A 740 6.07 -14.86 -6.78
CA LEU A 740 4.96 -13.92 -6.95
C LEU A 740 3.79 -14.61 -7.66
N LEU A 741 4.06 -15.39 -8.71
CA LEU A 741 3.00 -16.12 -9.43
C LEU A 741 2.40 -17.25 -8.58
N GLU A 742 3.24 -17.91 -7.78
CA GLU A 742 2.85 -18.91 -6.78
C GLU A 742 1.92 -18.32 -5.70
N TYR A 743 2.22 -17.12 -5.20
CA TYR A 743 1.32 -16.40 -4.29
C TYR A 743 -0.03 -16.03 -4.92
N TYR A 744 -0.04 -15.65 -6.20
CA TYR A 744 -1.25 -15.31 -6.93
C TYR A 744 -1.93 -16.50 -7.64
N GLU A 745 -1.48 -17.74 -7.41
CA GLU A 745 -1.94 -18.92 -8.18
C GLU A 745 -3.48 -19.16 -8.13
N PRO A 746 -4.17 -19.08 -6.97
CA PRO A 746 -5.62 -19.24 -6.91
C PRO A 746 -6.36 -18.22 -7.79
N LEU A 747 -5.94 -16.94 -7.73
CA LEU A 747 -6.49 -15.88 -8.56
C LEU A 747 -6.17 -16.07 -10.05
N ILE A 748 -4.94 -16.50 -10.39
CA ILE A 748 -4.53 -16.77 -11.77
C ILE A 748 -5.39 -17.88 -12.37
N ASN A 749 -5.71 -18.92 -11.59
CA ASN A 749 -6.56 -20.03 -12.02
C ASN A 749 -8.02 -19.58 -12.16
N TRP A 750 -8.58 -18.86 -11.18
CA TRP A 750 -9.93 -18.29 -11.25
C TRP A 750 -10.11 -17.34 -12.44
N LEU A 751 -9.14 -16.45 -12.70
CA LEU A 751 -9.17 -15.54 -13.85
C LEU A 751 -9.06 -16.28 -15.19
N ARG A 752 -8.31 -17.39 -15.25
CA ARG A 752 -8.23 -18.21 -16.46
C ARG A 752 -9.59 -18.80 -16.79
N ASN A 753 -10.21 -19.50 -15.82
CA ASN A 753 -11.53 -20.11 -15.97
C ASN A 753 -12.60 -19.04 -16.28
N THR A 754 -12.64 -17.94 -15.53
CA THR A 754 -13.63 -16.86 -15.72
C THR A 754 -13.53 -16.22 -17.10
N ASN A 755 -12.33 -15.90 -17.58
CA ASN A 755 -12.17 -15.34 -18.93
C ASN A 755 -12.49 -16.38 -20.03
N GLU A 756 -12.29 -17.67 -19.79
CA GLU A 756 -12.63 -18.75 -20.73
C GLU A 756 -14.15 -18.98 -20.81
N ILE A 757 -14.85 -19.08 -19.68
CA ILE A 757 -16.32 -19.17 -19.59
C ILE A 757 -16.97 -17.93 -20.23
N ASP A 758 -16.52 -16.74 -19.86
CA ASP A 758 -17.04 -15.46 -20.40
C ASP A 758 -16.54 -15.14 -21.83
N GLN A 759 -15.79 -16.04 -22.48
CA GLN A 759 -15.23 -15.92 -23.84
C GLN A 759 -14.48 -14.60 -24.10
N VAL A 760 -13.76 -14.11 -23.08
CA VAL A 760 -13.07 -12.81 -23.11
C VAL A 760 -11.76 -12.93 -23.88
N VAL A 761 -11.56 -12.06 -24.87
CA VAL A 761 -10.27 -11.97 -25.59
C VAL A 761 -9.18 -11.56 -24.59
N VAL A 762 -8.08 -12.31 -24.54
CA VAL A 762 -6.93 -12.04 -23.67
C VAL A 762 -5.85 -11.26 -24.44
N GLY A 763 -5.24 -10.26 -23.80
CA GLY A 763 -4.34 -9.31 -24.47
C GLY A 763 -5.07 -8.19 -25.23
N TRP A 764 -4.35 -7.32 -25.93
CA TRP A 764 -4.85 -6.02 -26.38
C TRP A 764 -4.38 -5.59 -27.78
N ASP A 765 -3.86 -6.52 -28.58
CA ASP A 765 -3.33 -6.27 -29.93
C ASP A 765 -4.35 -6.59 -31.05
N GLY A 766 -5.65 -6.57 -30.73
CA GLY A 766 -6.75 -6.83 -31.68
C GLY A 766 -7.10 -5.66 -32.60
N GLU A 767 -8.12 -5.85 -33.45
CA GLU A 767 -8.50 -4.89 -34.50
C GLU A 767 -9.32 -3.68 -34.00
N GLY A 768 -9.76 -3.69 -32.74
CA GLY A 768 -10.58 -2.64 -32.13
C GLY A 768 -12.08 -2.96 -32.13
N THR A 769 -12.43 -4.25 -32.10
CA THR A 769 -13.80 -4.77 -32.16
C THR A 769 -14.65 -4.30 -30.96
N PRO A 770 -15.76 -3.57 -31.17
CA PRO A 770 -16.66 -3.20 -30.08
C PRO A 770 -17.26 -4.42 -29.37
N PHE A 771 -17.58 -4.25 -28.08
CA PHE A 771 -18.44 -5.19 -27.35
C PHE A 771 -19.86 -5.18 -27.93
N THR A 772 -20.49 -6.36 -28.06
CA THR A 772 -21.94 -6.46 -28.28
C THR A 772 -22.71 -6.26 -26.96
N VAL A 773 -24.04 -6.19 -27.01
CA VAL A 773 -24.87 -5.97 -25.80
C VAL A 773 -24.84 -7.20 -24.88
N GLU A 774 -24.66 -8.38 -25.46
CA GLU A 774 -24.65 -9.68 -24.81
C GLU A 774 -23.30 -10.00 -24.13
N GLU A 775 -22.20 -9.42 -24.64
CA GLU A 775 -20.85 -9.60 -24.08
C GLU A 775 -20.60 -8.76 -22.82
N ILE A 776 -21.43 -7.73 -22.59
CA ILE A 776 -21.29 -6.77 -21.50
C ILE A 776 -21.89 -7.33 -20.20
N PRO A 777 -21.15 -7.37 -19.08
CA PRO A 777 -21.69 -7.78 -17.80
C PRO A 777 -22.71 -6.76 -17.30
N LYS A 778 -23.83 -7.23 -16.76
CA LYS A 778 -24.77 -6.39 -16.02
C LYS A 778 -24.05 -5.84 -14.79
N THR A 779 -24.17 -4.54 -14.54
CA THR A 779 -23.63 -3.91 -13.33
C THR A 779 -24.35 -4.44 -12.09
N ARG A 780 -23.60 -4.96 -11.12
CA ARG A 780 -24.11 -5.19 -9.74
C ARG A 780 -24.56 -3.84 -9.17
N GLN A 781 -25.81 -3.72 -8.70
CA GLN A 781 -26.27 -2.51 -8.02
C GLN A 781 -26.08 -2.65 -6.49
N PRO A 782 -25.69 -1.60 -5.77
CA PRO A 782 -25.69 -1.61 -4.31
C PRO A 782 -27.10 -1.86 -3.78
N GLY A 783 -27.35 -3.03 -3.20
CA GLY A 783 -28.67 -3.46 -2.71
C GLY A 783 -29.46 -4.39 -3.65
N ASP A 784 -28.98 -4.66 -4.87
CA ASP A 784 -29.38 -5.89 -5.59
C ASP A 784 -28.68 -7.07 -4.88
N GLY A 785 -29.27 -7.53 -3.77
CA GLY A 785 -28.77 -8.70 -3.03
C GLY A 785 -28.65 -9.91 -3.96
N GLY A 786 -27.45 -10.50 -4.01
CA GLY A 786 -26.96 -11.41 -5.06
C GLY A 786 -27.62 -12.79 -5.15
N ASN A 787 -28.95 -12.89 -5.06
CA ASN A 787 -29.72 -14.12 -5.25
C ASN A 787 -29.68 -14.68 -6.69
N GLY A 788 -28.97 -14.02 -7.61
CA GLY A 788 -28.47 -14.68 -8.80
C GLY A 788 -27.32 -15.60 -8.38
N LEU A 789 -27.62 -16.89 -8.18
CA LEU A 789 -26.59 -17.92 -8.09
C LEU A 789 -25.55 -17.67 -9.21
N PRO A 790 -24.24 -17.83 -8.94
CA PRO A 790 -23.27 -17.88 -10.02
C PRO A 790 -23.74 -18.92 -11.06
N SER A 791 -23.55 -18.61 -12.34
CA SER A 791 -23.95 -19.49 -13.44
C SER A 791 -23.49 -20.93 -13.19
N GLU A 792 -24.26 -21.94 -13.60
CA GLU A 792 -24.00 -23.35 -13.24
C GLU A 792 -22.54 -23.81 -13.49
N ASP A 793 -21.86 -23.24 -14.48
CA ASP A 793 -20.43 -23.49 -14.79
C ASP A 793 -19.41 -22.94 -13.74
N ARG A 794 -19.85 -22.09 -12.82
CA ARG A 794 -19.04 -21.42 -11.77
C ARG A 794 -19.19 -22.04 -10.38
N VAL A 795 -20.22 -22.86 -10.17
CA VAL A 795 -20.50 -23.53 -8.89
C VAL A 795 -20.45 -25.03 -9.06
N ALA A 796 -20.02 -25.72 -8.01
CA ALA A 796 -20.06 -27.17 -7.93
C ALA A 796 -20.79 -27.56 -6.64
N PHE A 797 -21.73 -28.50 -6.77
CA PHE A 797 -22.38 -29.13 -5.63
C PHE A 797 -21.44 -30.20 -5.04
N PRO A 798 -21.68 -30.70 -3.81
CA PRO A 798 -20.90 -31.80 -3.26
C PRO A 798 -20.82 -32.98 -4.24
N GLY A 799 -19.64 -33.59 -4.37
CA GLY A 799 -19.31 -34.61 -5.36
C GLY A 799 -19.11 -34.12 -6.80
N GLY A 800 -19.40 -32.84 -7.11
CA GLY A 800 -19.12 -32.22 -8.41
C GLY A 800 -17.64 -31.86 -8.61
N GLU A 801 -17.20 -31.78 -9.86
CA GLU A 801 -15.82 -31.42 -10.22
C GLU A 801 -15.52 -29.94 -9.94
N CYS A 802 -14.53 -29.66 -9.09
CA CYS A 802 -14.03 -28.32 -8.77
C CYS A 802 -12.63 -28.03 -9.33
N VAL A 803 -12.07 -28.95 -10.14
CA VAL A 803 -10.72 -28.85 -10.76
C VAL A 803 -10.44 -27.53 -11.49
N ASN A 804 -11.47 -26.80 -11.93
CA ASN A 804 -11.33 -25.55 -12.70
C ASN A 804 -11.53 -24.29 -11.82
N GLY A 805 -11.64 -24.44 -10.50
CA GLY A 805 -11.88 -23.34 -9.56
C GLY A 805 -13.35 -22.92 -9.49
N GLN A 806 -14.27 -23.89 -9.61
CA GLN A 806 -15.69 -23.68 -9.28
C GLN A 806 -15.90 -23.61 -7.76
N GLU A 807 -16.84 -22.77 -7.34
CA GLU A 807 -17.19 -22.57 -5.94
C GLU A 807 -18.03 -23.74 -5.39
N CYS A 808 -17.56 -24.35 -4.31
CA CYS A 808 -18.26 -25.47 -3.67
C CYS A 808 -19.42 -24.99 -2.79
N LEU A 809 -20.64 -25.43 -3.11
CA LEU A 809 -21.87 -25.08 -2.40
C LEU A 809 -22.26 -26.12 -1.35
N LEU A 810 -23.26 -25.78 -0.51
CA LEU A 810 -23.89 -26.69 0.47
C LEU A 810 -22.89 -27.33 1.44
N ASP A 811 -22.14 -26.46 2.15
CA ASP A 811 -21.17 -26.83 3.19
C ASP A 811 -20.11 -27.86 2.74
N SER A 812 -19.57 -27.62 1.54
CA SER A 812 -18.46 -28.36 0.96
C SER A 812 -17.32 -27.44 0.50
N HIS A 813 -16.10 -27.98 0.44
CA HIS A 813 -14.88 -27.32 -0.03
C HIS A 813 -14.23 -28.14 -1.14
N CYS A 814 -13.37 -27.50 -1.95
CA CYS A 814 -12.69 -28.19 -3.04
C CYS A 814 -11.49 -28.99 -2.52
N ASN A 815 -11.48 -30.32 -2.69
CA ASN A 815 -10.31 -31.14 -2.33
C ASN A 815 -9.17 -31.10 -3.38
N GLY A 816 -9.16 -30.09 -4.25
CA GLY A 816 -8.34 -30.00 -5.45
C GLY A 816 -8.86 -30.80 -6.66
N THR A 817 -9.94 -31.59 -6.51
CA THR A 817 -10.59 -32.28 -7.65
C THR A 817 -12.12 -32.25 -7.62
N ILE A 818 -12.73 -32.55 -6.49
CA ILE A 818 -14.18 -32.55 -6.28
C ILE A 818 -14.55 -31.80 -5.00
N CYS A 819 -15.75 -31.24 -4.96
CA CYS A 819 -16.30 -30.69 -3.73
C CYS A 819 -16.59 -31.80 -2.72
N VAL A 820 -16.05 -31.71 -1.51
CA VAL A 820 -16.27 -32.67 -0.42
C VAL A 820 -16.78 -31.94 0.81
N CYS A 821 -17.62 -32.61 1.60
CA CYS A 821 -18.24 -32.00 2.78
C CYS A 821 -17.21 -31.53 3.80
N ASN A 822 -17.51 -30.43 4.47
CA ASN A 822 -16.66 -29.85 5.50
C ASN A 822 -16.58 -30.77 6.75
N ASP A 823 -15.51 -30.63 7.52
CA ASP A 823 -15.22 -31.52 8.65
C ASP A 823 -16.39 -31.59 9.65
N GLY A 824 -16.78 -32.82 10.00
CA GLY A 824 -17.93 -33.12 10.86
C GLY A 824 -19.26 -33.32 10.12
N LEU A 825 -19.35 -32.97 8.84
CA LEU A 825 -20.51 -33.26 8.00
C LEU A 825 -20.33 -34.57 7.23
N TYR A 826 -21.45 -35.27 7.00
CA TYR A 826 -21.48 -36.56 6.30
C TYR A 826 -22.07 -36.38 4.90
N THR A 827 -21.49 -37.06 3.92
CA THR A 827 -21.97 -37.04 2.53
C THR A 827 -23.17 -37.97 2.36
N LEU A 828 -24.35 -37.38 2.17
CA LEU A 828 -25.59 -38.08 1.85
C LEU A 828 -25.79 -38.13 0.32
N GLU A 829 -25.50 -39.30 -0.26
CA GLU A 829 -25.76 -39.62 -1.67
C GLU A 829 -27.23 -40.01 -1.89
N ILE A 830 -27.92 -39.29 -2.79
CA ILE A 830 -29.30 -39.52 -3.21
C ILE A 830 -29.35 -39.65 -4.73
N GLY A 831 -29.08 -40.86 -5.23
CA GLY A 831 -28.96 -41.11 -6.67
C GLY A 831 -27.65 -40.56 -7.22
N ASN A 832 -27.71 -39.46 -7.98
CA ASN A 832 -26.53 -38.81 -8.57
C ASN A 832 -26.15 -37.49 -7.88
N THR A 833 -26.90 -37.05 -6.86
CA THR A 833 -26.60 -35.83 -6.09
C THR A 833 -26.08 -36.19 -4.70
N PHE A 834 -25.09 -35.43 -4.24
CA PHE A 834 -24.53 -35.55 -2.90
C PHE A 834 -24.88 -34.28 -2.12
N ASN A 835 -25.24 -34.42 -0.85
CA ASN A 835 -25.53 -33.31 0.05
C ASN A 835 -24.72 -33.50 1.33
N CYS A 836 -24.34 -32.41 1.99
CA CYS A 836 -23.66 -32.46 3.28
C CYS A 836 -24.69 -32.33 4.40
N VAL A 837 -24.63 -33.22 5.39
CA VAL A 837 -25.59 -33.25 6.50
C VAL A 837 -24.88 -33.35 7.87
N PRO A 838 -25.38 -32.67 8.92
CA PRO A 838 -24.84 -32.83 10.27
C PRO A 838 -25.14 -34.22 10.83
N GLY A 839 -24.09 -34.94 11.24
CA GLY A 839 -24.20 -36.29 11.80
C GLY A 839 -24.40 -37.39 10.76
N ASN A 840 -24.10 -38.63 11.15
CA ASN A 840 -24.16 -39.80 10.29
C ASN A 840 -25.63 -40.22 10.04
N PRO A 841 -26.12 -40.27 8.80
CA PRO A 841 -27.49 -40.70 8.50
C PRO A 841 -27.86 -42.08 9.07
N ALA A 842 -26.88 -42.99 9.16
CA ALA A 842 -27.10 -44.34 9.67
C ALA A 842 -27.44 -44.37 11.18
N ASP A 843 -26.98 -43.38 11.96
CA ASP A 843 -27.27 -43.29 13.40
C ASP A 843 -28.75 -42.93 13.63
N SER A 844 -29.32 -42.12 12.71
CA SER A 844 -30.76 -41.82 12.60
C SER A 844 -31.56 -42.91 11.86
N GLY A 845 -30.96 -44.07 11.57
CA GLY A 845 -31.62 -45.20 10.91
C GLY A 845 -31.72 -45.13 9.37
N PHE A 846 -31.06 -44.17 8.72
CA PHE A 846 -31.06 -44.05 7.25
C PHE A 846 -29.85 -44.77 6.64
N GLY A 847 -30.09 -45.97 6.12
CA GLY A 847 -29.09 -46.82 5.46
C GLY A 847 -28.58 -47.98 6.33
N ASP A 848 -27.87 -48.93 5.73
CA ASP A 848 -27.38 -50.15 6.39
C ASP A 848 -25.97 -50.01 7.01
N GLY A 849 -25.49 -48.76 7.15
CA GLY A 849 -24.12 -48.46 7.56
C GLY A 849 -23.07 -48.58 6.44
N LYS A 850 -23.46 -48.74 5.16
CA LYS A 850 -22.53 -48.81 4.02
C LYS A 850 -22.78 -47.79 2.89
N GLY A 851 -23.62 -46.79 3.14
CA GLY A 851 -23.82 -45.63 2.25
C GLY A 851 -24.88 -45.81 1.17
N GLY A 852 -25.45 -44.68 0.73
CA GLY A 852 -26.44 -44.61 -0.36
C GLY A 852 -27.90 -44.76 0.09
N LEU A 853 -28.65 -43.65 0.15
CA LEU A 853 -30.10 -43.66 0.36
C LEU A 853 -30.80 -43.36 -0.97
N VAL A 854 -31.15 -44.41 -1.72
CA VAL A 854 -31.77 -44.26 -3.05
C VAL A 854 -33.25 -43.88 -2.93
N ILE A 855 -33.53 -42.58 -2.77
CA ILE A 855 -34.90 -42.02 -2.87
C ILE A 855 -35.31 -41.95 -4.35
N GLY A 856 -35.84 -43.04 -4.88
CA GLY A 856 -36.34 -43.12 -6.25
C GLY A 856 -37.65 -42.36 -6.45
N LEU A 857 -37.60 -41.15 -7.01
CA LEU A 857 -38.78 -40.46 -7.54
C LEU A 857 -39.24 -41.14 -8.85
N PHE A 858 -40.30 -41.95 -8.78
CA PHE A 858 -40.91 -42.55 -9.95
C PHE A 858 -41.75 -41.53 -10.72
N ASN A 859 -41.36 -41.24 -11.97
CA ASN A 859 -42.19 -40.47 -12.90
C ASN A 859 -43.48 -41.23 -13.23
N ASN A 860 -44.60 -40.80 -12.66
CA ASN A 860 -45.91 -41.19 -13.16
C ASN A 860 -46.22 -40.50 -14.50
N GLU A 861 -46.95 -41.17 -15.37
CA GLU A 861 -46.97 -40.87 -16.79
C GLU A 861 -47.80 -39.64 -17.17
N VAL A 862 -47.14 -38.73 -17.90
CA VAL A 862 -47.66 -37.87 -18.98
C VAL A 862 -49.18 -37.65 -19.02
N THR A 863 -49.63 -36.51 -18.47
CA THR A 863 -50.85 -35.85 -18.94
C THR A 863 -50.44 -34.66 -19.83
N THR A 864 -50.67 -34.76 -21.13
CA THR A 864 -50.25 -33.73 -22.10
C THR A 864 -51.03 -32.41 -21.89
N PRO A 865 -50.37 -31.24 -21.83
CA PRO A 865 -51.05 -29.97 -21.56
C PRO A 865 -51.77 -29.40 -22.80
N GLU A 866 -52.91 -28.75 -22.59
CA GLU A 866 -53.52 -27.84 -23.56
C GLU A 866 -52.85 -26.45 -23.51
N PRO A 867 -52.82 -25.70 -24.64
CA PRO A 867 -51.97 -24.52 -24.77
C PRO A 867 -52.54 -23.27 -24.09
N SER A 868 -51.68 -22.54 -23.37
CA SER A 868 -51.97 -21.18 -22.91
C SER A 868 -52.01 -20.19 -24.08
N ALA A 869 -52.91 -19.22 -24.04
CA ALA A 869 -53.07 -18.21 -25.09
C ALA A 869 -52.04 -17.06 -24.97
N GLU A 870 -51.67 -16.50 -26.12
CA GLU A 870 -50.67 -15.43 -26.27
C GLU A 870 -51.25 -14.05 -25.88
N PRO A 871 -50.51 -13.19 -25.13
CA PRO A 871 -51.08 -11.96 -24.55
C PRO A 871 -50.92 -10.70 -25.43
N GLU A 872 -52.02 -9.98 -25.67
CA GLU A 872 -52.00 -8.64 -26.29
C GLU A 872 -51.82 -7.48 -25.27
N PRO A 873 -51.35 -6.28 -25.68
CA PRO A 873 -50.54 -5.44 -24.79
C PRO A 873 -51.19 -4.13 -24.27
N THR A 874 -50.77 -3.76 -23.06
CA THR A 874 -50.60 -2.38 -22.55
C THR A 874 -51.78 -1.39 -22.62
N ALA A 875 -52.38 -1.10 -21.46
CA ALA A 875 -53.03 0.18 -21.18
C ALA A 875 -52.14 1.04 -20.25
N LYS A 876 -51.71 2.22 -20.70
CA LYS A 876 -50.91 3.16 -19.88
C LYS A 876 -51.84 3.91 -18.92
N THR A 877 -51.51 3.96 -17.63
CA THR A 877 -52.18 4.84 -16.66
C THR A 877 -51.19 5.79 -16.01
N THR A 878 -51.47 7.09 -16.07
CA THR A 878 -50.59 8.18 -15.61
C THR A 878 -50.85 8.55 -14.16
N THR A 879 -49.94 8.16 -13.26
CA THR A 879 -49.87 8.70 -11.89
C THR A 879 -49.20 10.08 -11.88
N LYS A 880 -49.75 11.01 -11.07
CA LYS A 880 -49.28 12.40 -10.98
C LYS A 880 -48.22 12.55 -9.90
N MET A 881 -47.17 13.31 -10.18
CA MET A 881 -46.20 13.73 -9.15
C MET A 881 -46.85 14.65 -8.10
N PRO A 882 -46.56 14.46 -6.79
CA PRO A 882 -46.87 15.44 -5.74
C PRO A 882 -45.89 16.65 -5.79
N PRO A 883 -46.22 17.77 -5.12
CA PRO A 883 -45.55 19.06 -5.38
C PRO A 883 -44.24 19.28 -4.60
N ARG A 884 -43.32 20.05 -5.20
CA ARG A 884 -42.13 20.61 -4.56
C ARG A 884 -42.47 21.41 -3.29
N VAL A 885 -41.88 21.03 -2.15
CA VAL A 885 -41.76 21.89 -0.97
C VAL A 885 -40.76 23.01 -1.26
N ARG A 886 -41.02 24.23 -0.77
CA ARG A 886 -40.09 25.37 -0.83
C ARG A 886 -39.53 25.66 0.57
N ALA A 887 -38.22 25.57 0.72
CA ALA A 887 -37.45 26.28 1.74
C ALA A 887 -36.58 27.32 1.01
N ALA A 888 -36.82 28.63 1.15
CA ALA A 888 -36.50 29.46 2.31
C ALA A 888 -35.00 29.86 2.32
N THR A 889 -34.66 30.86 1.51
CA THR A 889 -33.34 31.49 1.45
C THR A 889 -33.03 32.26 2.73
N SER A 890 -31.86 32.04 3.34
CA SER A 890 -31.34 32.79 4.50
C SER A 890 -29.96 33.40 4.17
N PRO A 891 -29.64 34.64 4.57
CA PRO A 891 -28.55 35.40 3.96
C PRO A 891 -27.21 35.34 4.73
N PHE A 892 -26.40 34.30 4.49
CA PHE A 892 -24.97 34.30 4.88
C PHE A 892 -23.98 34.40 3.70
N SER A 893 -24.45 34.27 2.45
CA SER A 893 -23.65 34.31 1.21
C SER A 893 -23.09 35.71 0.84
N LEU A 894 -22.96 36.63 1.80
CA LEU A 894 -22.54 38.03 1.58
C LEU A 894 -21.39 38.50 2.50
N TYR A 895 -20.93 37.67 3.44
CA TYR A 895 -19.73 37.96 4.25
C TYR A 895 -18.45 37.33 3.69
N LEU A 896 -18.54 36.16 3.04
CA LEU A 896 -17.37 35.45 2.51
C LEU A 896 -16.68 36.19 1.35
N THR A 897 -17.45 36.92 0.53
CA THR A 897 -16.95 37.71 -0.60
C THR A 897 -16.14 38.95 -0.19
N VAL A 898 -16.28 39.42 1.05
CA VAL A 898 -15.53 40.60 1.55
C VAL A 898 -14.13 40.20 2.01
N LEU A 899 -13.98 39.03 2.63
CA LEU A 899 -12.68 38.51 3.09
C LEU A 899 -11.74 38.15 1.93
N LEU A 900 -12.28 37.57 0.85
CA LEU A 900 -11.50 37.21 -0.35
C LEU A 900 -10.84 38.40 -1.06
N ILE A 901 -11.40 39.61 -0.93
CA ILE A 901 -10.84 40.83 -1.54
C ILE A 901 -9.58 41.31 -0.78
N ILE A 902 -9.48 41.05 0.53
CA ILE A 902 -8.35 41.47 1.36
C ILE A 902 -7.13 40.56 1.12
N TYR A 903 -7.35 39.26 0.90
CA TYR A 903 -6.27 38.28 0.74
C TYR A 903 -5.53 38.34 -0.61
N PHE A 904 -6.05 39.09 -1.59
CA PHE A 904 -5.40 39.32 -2.90
C PHE A 904 -4.64 40.67 -2.99
N ALA A 905 -4.50 41.37 -1.86
CA ALA A 905 -3.73 42.62 -1.74
C ALA A 905 -2.46 42.48 -0.88
N LEU A 906 -2.11 41.24 -0.51
CA LEU A 906 -0.93 40.80 0.25
C LEU A 906 -0.18 39.72 -0.55
#